data_AF-A0A6J0P5S0-F1
#
_entry.id   AF-A0A6J0P5S0-F1
#
_cell.length_a   1.000
_cell.length_b   1.000
_cell.length_c   1.000
_cell.angle_alpha   90.00
_cell.angle_beta   90.00
_cell.angle_gamma   90.00
#
_symmetry.space_group_name_H-M   'P 1'
#
loop_
_entity.id
_entity.type
_entity.pdbx_description
1 polymer ?
#
loop_
_entity_poly.entity_id
_entity_poly.type
_entity_poly.pdbx_seq_one_letter_code
_entity_poly.pdbx_strand_id
1 'polypeptide(L)'
;MDTNPSIHHNTSYTSLHISIFFFNRYLLAKMAQRFQLNPKPFTDPPADPLKRVSLIPRSAQEKLAADNLGESRRPLAPRTHEDKPFGEHSDALQHHNIAAPPHNNNNNNKVMDHEAEKNIGSVVPKTAAHHPHSSEDLHDANSRHSLVPRSLGHNSLGGRFGPGKNQAFQRNGRPVFSLSDDRVMADRVLKTHSPDMVFFDVKSLLSVVDDIFNSYVPSIDSSSSASKPSLVFKDYADHTSFATFADLIDQITCEIECKCLHGGDSHGGMMTSGLHLDSRNTTTFSVLSLVSKYRWDAKLVLVLAALAVKYGVFLLLAETYATNQLTKSLALIKQLPSIFSRQNALHQRLDKTRILMQDMVDLTTTIIRIYELPPNHITAAFTDHIPTAVYWILRSVLICVSHISGASGFKQDQVMSFMEVSEIHENSERLRKINAYLLEQLEKSHLTIEEGIVEEEYQELIQTFTTIIHVDVVPPLLRLLRPIDFLYHGAGDSKRRVGINVLTQKHVLLLISDLENIEKELYILESLYTEAWQQSFEILWVPVQDLWTDAHDAKFESLHFNMKWYVLGEPRKLRRAAVRFMREWWGFKNRSILVALDPKGQVMSTNAFPMVWIWQTFAYPFTTSREHDLWSEQEWNLEFLIDGTDPHSLNQLVEGKYICLYGGEDMQWIRNFTSLWRSVAKAANIQIEMVYVGKRNPKNGIQPIINTIREENLSHTLPDLFQIWFFWTRVESMWESKQRMLRAQRTKGRQGFKEEEKDLVLQEIVALLGFGGEGDGWGLVSKTADLMVRAKGNLFSKGLSEFNEWEVNIPTHGFLKALNDHLLMRLPQHHCTRFMLPETAGIIPDEVECTECRRTMEKYYLYQCCLE
;
A
#
# COMPACT_ATOMS: atom_id res chain seq x y z
N MET A 1 17.39 -51.22 -56.81
CA MET A 1 16.48 -51.55 -55.71
C MET A 1 16.57 -50.42 -54.68
N ASP A 2 16.13 -49.19 -54.95
CA ASP A 2 14.85 -48.68 -55.52
C ASP A 2 13.84 -48.39 -54.39
N THR A 3 13.25 -47.20 -54.22
CA THR A 3 13.41 -45.93 -54.97
C THR A 3 13.04 -44.72 -54.08
N ASN A 4 13.69 -43.57 -54.30
CA ASN A 4 13.19 -42.22 -53.95
C ASN A 4 12.33 -41.72 -55.16
N PRO A 5 11.42 -40.70 -55.09
CA PRO A 5 11.76 -39.33 -54.64
C PRO A 5 10.60 -38.42 -54.08
N SER A 6 10.96 -37.17 -53.71
CA SER A 6 10.20 -35.89 -53.92
C SER A 6 8.84 -35.59 -53.23
N ILE A 7 8.38 -34.34 -53.00
CA ILE A 7 8.96 -33.02 -52.63
C ILE A 7 7.81 -31.97 -52.49
N HIS A 8 7.96 -30.91 -51.66
CA HIS A 8 7.04 -29.74 -51.47
C HIS A 8 5.62 -30.05 -50.93
N HIS A 9 4.87 -29.15 -50.27
CA HIS A 9 5.08 -27.88 -49.54
C HIS A 9 3.98 -27.84 -48.42
N ASN A 10 3.96 -26.99 -47.39
CA ASN A 10 4.20 -25.54 -47.37
C ASN A 10 4.60 -25.04 -45.95
N THR A 11 5.04 -23.78 -45.81
CA THR A 11 5.71 -23.26 -44.61
C THR A 11 5.22 -21.89 -44.13
N SER A 12 5.04 -21.72 -42.82
CA SER A 12 4.96 -20.41 -42.15
C SER A 12 5.40 -20.49 -40.67
N TYR A 13 5.45 -19.35 -39.98
CA TYR A 13 5.77 -19.12 -38.56
C TYR A 13 7.22 -19.24 -38.01
N THR A 14 8.15 -20.03 -38.57
CA THR A 14 9.49 -20.17 -37.96
C THR A 14 10.56 -19.15 -38.42
N SER A 15 10.33 -18.41 -39.51
CA SER A 15 11.38 -17.55 -40.10
C SER A 15 11.59 -16.20 -39.41
N LEU A 16 10.61 -15.67 -38.67
CA LEU A 16 10.63 -14.26 -38.23
C LEU A 16 11.59 -14.00 -37.05
N HIS A 17 11.69 -14.92 -36.10
CA HIS A 17 12.53 -14.76 -34.91
C HIS A 17 14.03 -14.82 -35.19
N ILE A 18 14.45 -15.67 -36.14
CA ILE A 18 15.88 -15.89 -36.44
C ILE A 18 16.47 -14.66 -37.16
N SER A 19 15.73 -14.07 -38.09
CA SER A 19 16.17 -12.88 -38.84
C SER A 19 16.45 -11.68 -37.93
N ILE A 20 15.61 -11.44 -36.91
CA ILE A 20 15.77 -10.34 -35.95
C ILE A 20 17.06 -10.52 -35.12
N PHE A 21 17.35 -11.76 -34.70
CA PHE A 21 18.53 -12.07 -33.88
C PHE A 21 19.86 -11.81 -34.61
N PHE A 22 19.94 -12.14 -35.90
CA PHE A 22 21.13 -11.86 -36.71
C PHE A 22 21.27 -10.38 -37.08
N PHE A 23 20.17 -9.66 -37.33
CA PHE A 23 20.23 -8.24 -37.69
C PHE A 23 20.77 -7.38 -36.54
N ASN A 24 20.34 -7.63 -35.29
CA ASN A 24 20.85 -6.92 -34.12
C ASN A 24 22.35 -7.16 -33.86
N ARG A 25 22.85 -8.40 -34.01
CA ARG A 25 24.29 -8.67 -33.90
C ARG A 25 25.12 -7.96 -34.97
N TYR A 26 24.61 -7.85 -36.19
CA TYR A 26 25.31 -7.14 -37.27
C TYR A 26 25.33 -5.61 -37.06
N LEU A 27 24.28 -5.03 -36.48
CA LEU A 27 24.24 -3.61 -36.13
C LEU A 27 25.23 -3.27 -35.00
N LEU A 28 25.24 -4.07 -33.92
CA LEU A 28 26.17 -3.90 -32.79
C LEU A 28 27.64 -4.00 -33.23
N ALA A 29 27.98 -4.99 -34.07
CA ALA A 29 29.31 -5.13 -34.64
C ALA A 29 29.74 -3.91 -35.48
N LYS A 30 28.82 -3.25 -36.17
CA LYS A 30 29.11 -2.03 -36.96
C LYS A 30 29.21 -0.76 -36.12
N MET A 31 28.52 -0.67 -34.98
CA MET A 31 28.68 0.46 -34.04
C MET A 31 30.02 0.39 -33.30
N ALA A 32 30.46 -0.81 -32.90
CA ALA A 32 31.74 -1.01 -32.21
C ALA A 32 32.98 -0.56 -33.01
N GLN A 33 32.89 -0.47 -34.34
CA GLN A 33 34.00 -0.05 -35.21
C GLN A 33 34.16 1.48 -35.38
N ARG A 34 33.30 2.32 -34.76
CA ARG A 34 33.32 3.78 -34.98
C ARG A 34 33.82 4.66 -33.83
N PHE A 35 34.19 4.08 -32.69
CA PHE A 35 34.77 4.84 -31.57
C PHE A 35 36.09 4.22 -31.06
N GLN A 36 37.16 4.39 -31.85
CA GLN A 36 38.53 4.30 -31.32
C GLN A 36 38.94 5.67 -30.78
N LEU A 37 38.77 5.88 -29.47
CA LEU A 37 39.42 6.97 -28.75
C LEU A 37 40.62 6.39 -27.97
N ASN A 38 41.83 6.85 -28.31
CA ASN A 38 43.05 6.42 -27.64
C ASN A 38 43.05 6.87 -26.17
N PRO A 39 43.17 5.96 -25.18
CA PRO A 39 43.42 6.35 -23.81
C PRO A 39 44.86 6.86 -23.67
N LYS A 40 45.03 8.14 -23.33
CA LYS A 40 46.28 8.59 -22.68
C LYS A 40 46.20 8.20 -21.19
N PRO A 41 47.29 7.70 -20.59
CA PRO A 41 47.31 7.46 -19.15
C PRO A 41 47.24 8.80 -18.41
N PHE A 42 46.32 8.89 -17.45
CA PHE A 42 46.33 9.94 -16.43
C PHE A 42 46.36 9.30 -15.05
N THR A 43 47.19 9.92 -14.22
CA THR A 43 47.51 9.66 -12.81
C THR A 43 46.34 9.27 -11.92
N ASP A 44 46.62 8.33 -11.01
CA ASP A 44 46.01 8.00 -9.71
C ASP A 44 44.57 8.49 -9.40
N PRO A 45 43.65 7.58 -9.01
CA PRO A 45 42.29 7.96 -8.65
C PRO A 45 42.28 8.81 -7.37
N PRO A 46 41.35 9.79 -7.25
CA PRO A 46 41.19 10.57 -6.03
C PRO A 46 40.81 9.66 -4.85
N ALA A 47 41.33 9.96 -3.67
CA ALA A 47 41.08 9.18 -2.47
C ALA A 47 39.59 9.25 -2.07
N ASP A 48 38.99 8.08 -1.90
CA ASP A 48 37.63 7.89 -1.39
C ASP A 48 37.45 8.62 -0.04
N PRO A 49 36.57 9.63 0.05
CA PRO A 49 36.46 10.48 1.24
C PRO A 49 35.95 9.74 2.47
N LEU A 50 35.19 8.64 2.28
CA LEU A 50 34.50 7.91 3.35
C LEU A 50 35.32 6.77 3.99
N LYS A 51 36.50 6.42 3.45
CA LYS A 51 37.38 5.40 4.04
C LYS A 51 38.14 5.91 5.28
N ARG A 52 37.44 6.08 6.40
CA ARG A 52 38.00 6.49 7.69
C ARG A 52 37.36 5.75 8.86
N VAL A 53 38.07 5.70 9.98
CA VAL A 53 37.61 5.09 11.24
C VAL A 53 36.95 6.18 12.09
N SER A 54 35.67 6.01 12.42
CA SER A 54 34.95 6.87 13.41
C SER A 54 35.58 6.72 14.81
N LEU A 55 35.52 7.79 15.62
CA LEU A 55 36.23 7.91 16.89
C LEU A 55 35.35 7.74 18.14
N ILE A 56 34.21 7.05 18.03
CA ILE A 56 33.24 6.84 19.12
C ILE A 56 33.23 5.38 19.59
N PRO A 57 33.40 5.05 20.89
CA PRO A 57 34.10 5.77 21.95
C PRO A 57 35.33 4.98 22.46
N ARG A 58 36.42 5.68 22.83
CA ARG A 58 37.54 5.03 23.56
C ARG A 58 37.25 4.97 25.05
N SER A 59 37.37 3.78 25.64
CA SER A 59 37.27 3.63 27.10
C SER A 59 38.41 4.36 27.82
N ALA A 60 38.16 4.82 29.05
CA ALA A 60 39.14 5.60 29.83
C ALA A 60 40.46 4.85 30.12
N GLN A 61 40.49 3.51 29.97
CA GLN A 61 41.69 2.70 30.19
C GLN A 61 42.71 2.83 29.04
N GLU A 62 42.28 3.15 27.80
CA GLU A 62 43.21 3.28 26.67
C GLU A 62 44.09 4.53 26.77
N LYS A 63 43.61 5.59 27.43
CA LYS A 63 44.41 6.80 27.70
C LYS A 63 45.65 6.55 28.57
N LEU A 64 45.71 5.42 29.29
CA LEU A 64 46.88 4.98 30.05
C LEU A 64 47.78 3.98 29.30
N ALA A 65 47.28 3.39 28.20
CA ALA A 65 48.04 2.45 27.38
C ALA A 65 48.90 3.15 26.31
N ALA A 66 48.46 4.31 25.82
CA ALA A 66 49.16 5.08 24.78
C ALA A 66 50.58 5.52 25.18
N ASP A 67 50.83 5.78 26.47
CA ASP A 67 52.12 6.24 26.98
C ASP A 67 53.14 5.10 27.24
N ASN A 68 52.76 3.82 27.08
CA ASN A 68 53.60 2.67 27.44
C ASN A 68 53.57 1.53 26.40
N LEU A 69 53.97 1.82 25.15
CA LEU A 69 54.21 0.80 24.12
C LEU A 69 55.58 0.94 23.42
N GLY A 70 56.63 0.87 24.24
CA GLY A 70 57.99 0.55 23.79
C GLY A 70 58.26 -0.96 23.81
N GLU A 71 59.01 -1.44 22.82
CA GLU A 71 59.49 -2.82 22.62
C GLU A 71 58.44 -3.92 22.30
N SER A 72 58.85 -4.83 21.41
CA SER A 72 58.01 -5.91 20.89
C SER A 72 58.40 -7.27 21.45
N ARG A 73 57.43 -8.19 21.62
CA ARG A 73 57.66 -9.65 21.66
C ARG A 73 56.41 -10.42 21.21
N ARG A 74 56.63 -11.51 20.48
CA ARG A 74 55.58 -12.38 19.92
C ARG A 74 55.10 -13.42 20.95
N PRO A 75 53.80 -13.74 21.03
CA PRO A 75 53.33 -14.98 21.65
C PRO A 75 53.58 -16.21 20.76
N LEU A 76 53.66 -17.39 21.38
CA LEU A 76 53.64 -18.70 20.73
C LEU A 76 52.29 -19.39 20.96
N ALA A 77 51.93 -20.34 20.09
CA ALA A 77 50.66 -21.05 20.15
C ALA A 77 50.54 -22.00 21.36
N PRO A 78 49.34 -22.17 21.95
CA PRO A 78 49.11 -23.11 23.05
C PRO A 78 49.07 -24.57 22.54
N ARG A 79 49.40 -25.50 23.44
CA ARG A 79 49.14 -26.95 23.26
C ARG A 79 48.01 -27.41 24.18
N THR A 80 47.27 -28.39 23.72
CA THR A 80 46.20 -29.09 24.43
C THR A 80 46.74 -29.99 25.55
N HIS A 81 45.96 -30.17 26.61
CA HIS A 81 45.79 -31.48 27.24
C HIS A 81 44.46 -31.57 28.00
N GLU A 82 43.78 -32.70 27.85
CA GLU A 82 42.66 -33.14 28.69
C GLU A 82 43.21 -34.04 29.82
N ASP A 83 42.60 -34.04 31.02
CA ASP A 83 41.66 -35.11 31.45
C ASP A 83 41.12 -34.94 32.89
N LYS A 84 39.78 -34.96 33.04
CA LYS A 84 38.90 -35.82 33.89
C LYS A 84 39.32 -36.27 35.34
N PRO A 85 38.36 -36.75 36.18
CA PRO A 85 36.97 -36.33 36.44
C PRO A 85 36.56 -36.44 37.95
N PHE A 86 35.27 -36.72 38.23
CA PHE A 86 34.58 -36.96 39.53
C PHE A 86 34.23 -35.70 40.35
N GLY A 87 33.09 -35.64 41.09
CA GLY A 87 32.06 -36.66 41.37
C GLY A 87 30.65 -36.08 41.63
N GLU A 88 29.72 -36.92 42.10
CA GLU A 88 28.27 -36.70 42.10
C GLU A 88 27.68 -36.19 43.46
N HIS A 89 26.33 -36.08 43.51
CA HIS A 89 25.46 -35.83 44.69
C HIS A 89 25.33 -34.38 45.24
N SER A 90 24.27 -34.04 46.00
CA SER A 90 22.80 -34.07 45.77
C SER A 90 22.06 -33.45 46.97
N ASP A 91 20.81 -32.99 46.76
CA ASP A 91 19.74 -32.76 47.76
C ASP A 91 19.85 -31.69 48.89
N ALA A 92 19.21 -30.55 48.62
CA ALA A 92 17.95 -30.08 49.26
C ALA A 92 17.87 -29.44 50.68
N LEU A 93 16.79 -28.63 50.81
CA LEU A 93 15.98 -28.23 51.98
C LEU A 93 16.26 -26.94 52.82
N GLN A 94 15.19 -26.13 52.86
CA GLN A 94 14.55 -25.45 54.01
C GLN A 94 14.75 -23.94 54.33
N HIS A 95 13.71 -23.40 54.98
CA HIS A 95 13.41 -21.99 55.25
C HIS A 95 13.86 -21.52 56.64
N HIS A 96 13.83 -20.21 56.89
CA HIS A 96 13.05 -19.68 58.04
C HIS A 96 12.62 -18.20 57.85
N ASN A 97 11.55 -17.81 58.53
CA ASN A 97 10.99 -16.44 58.68
C ASN A 97 10.84 -16.12 60.19
N ILE A 98 10.70 -14.82 60.58
CA ILE A 98 10.10 -14.22 61.82
C ILE A 98 10.84 -12.89 62.20
N ALA A 99 10.28 -11.93 62.98
CA ALA A 99 9.18 -10.97 62.67
C ALA A 99 8.92 -9.94 63.82
N ALA A 100 8.71 -8.64 63.48
CA ALA A 100 7.94 -7.58 64.21
C ALA A 100 8.36 -7.20 65.67
N PRO A 101 7.67 -6.27 66.42
CA PRO A 101 6.65 -5.22 66.12
C PRO A 101 7.20 -3.78 66.48
N PRO A 102 6.70 -2.90 67.42
CA PRO A 102 5.34 -2.41 67.81
C PRO A 102 5.14 -0.85 68.05
N HIS A 103 3.91 -0.32 67.80
CA HIS A 103 3.22 0.84 68.45
C HIS A 103 3.80 2.31 68.38
N ASN A 104 3.06 3.44 68.58
CA ASN A 104 1.66 3.70 69.04
C ASN A 104 0.97 5.00 68.48
N ASN A 105 -0.28 5.30 68.90
CA ASN A 105 -1.26 6.32 68.37
C ASN A 105 -1.20 7.78 68.92
N ASN A 106 -1.86 8.77 68.24
CA ASN A 106 -3.14 9.44 68.69
C ASN A 106 -3.61 10.76 67.96
N ASN A 107 -4.94 10.90 67.77
CA ASN A 107 -5.85 12.11 67.81
C ASN A 107 -5.62 13.34 66.87
N ASN A 108 -6.60 14.17 66.40
CA ASN A 108 -7.95 14.57 66.88
C ASN A 108 -8.78 15.37 65.80
N ASN A 109 -10.14 15.28 65.77
CA ASN A 109 -11.24 16.29 65.50
C ASN A 109 -11.11 17.49 64.47
N LYS A 110 -12.14 18.17 63.88
CA LYS A 110 -13.65 18.28 63.93
C LYS A 110 -14.14 19.03 62.62
N VAL A 111 -15.23 18.67 61.90
CA VAL A 111 -16.67 19.12 61.95
C VAL A 111 -17.12 20.47 61.28
N MET A 112 -17.92 20.34 60.18
CA MET A 112 -19.14 21.09 59.69
C MET A 112 -19.19 22.55 59.13
N ASP A 113 -19.87 22.64 57.95
CA ASP A 113 -21.02 23.50 57.52
C ASP A 113 -20.97 24.92 56.87
N HIS A 114 -21.99 25.11 56.00
CA HIS A 114 -22.52 26.28 55.22
C HIS A 114 -21.58 27.01 54.21
N GLU A 115 -21.97 27.51 53.00
CA GLU A 115 -23.25 27.82 52.27
C GLU A 115 -23.50 29.35 52.09
N ALA A 116 -24.13 29.72 50.95
CA ALA A 116 -24.63 31.07 50.55
C ALA A 116 -23.57 32.18 50.23
N GLU A 117 -23.83 33.24 49.45
CA GLU A 117 -24.66 33.49 48.23
C GLU A 117 -24.38 34.94 47.71
N LYS A 118 -24.85 35.32 46.48
CA LYS A 118 -25.23 36.71 46.07
C LYS A 118 -24.11 37.81 45.95
N ASN A 119 -24.25 38.95 45.23
CA ASN A 119 -25.00 39.33 44.00
C ASN A 119 -24.58 40.76 43.50
N ILE A 120 -24.81 41.11 42.21
CA ILE A 120 -24.88 42.50 41.63
C ILE A 120 -23.54 43.31 41.66
N GLY A 121 -23.14 44.27 40.79
CA GLY A 121 -23.60 44.99 39.57
C GLY A 121 -22.57 46.13 39.26
N SER A 122 -22.67 47.12 38.34
CA SER A 122 -23.48 47.41 37.12
C SER A 122 -22.98 48.75 36.48
N VAL A 123 -23.47 49.18 35.29
CA VAL A 123 -23.34 50.54 34.64
C VAL A 123 -21.93 50.91 34.05
N VAL A 124 -21.65 51.27 32.76
CA VAL A 124 -22.25 52.14 31.67
C VAL A 124 -21.91 53.65 31.86
N PRO A 125 -21.71 54.61 30.87
CA PRO A 125 -21.88 54.65 29.37
C PRO A 125 -20.80 55.40 28.48
N LYS A 126 -21.02 55.41 27.12
CA LYS A 126 -20.69 56.47 26.08
C LYS A 126 -19.20 56.72 25.70
N THR A 127 -18.82 57.36 24.57
CA THR A 127 -19.42 58.20 23.46
C THR A 127 -18.87 57.76 22.07
N ALA A 128 -19.55 57.83 20.90
CA ALA A 128 -19.94 58.96 20.01
C ALA A 128 -18.75 59.70 19.31
N ALA A 129 -18.73 60.10 18.02
CA ALA A 129 -19.62 59.90 16.85
C ALA A 129 -18.96 60.35 15.48
N HIS A 130 -19.76 60.40 14.39
CA HIS A 130 -19.63 61.18 13.12
C HIS A 130 -19.18 60.55 11.77
N HIS A 131 -20.17 60.45 10.86
CA HIS A 131 -20.16 60.53 9.38
C HIS A 131 -20.03 62.03 8.91
N PRO A 132 -20.04 62.46 7.60
CA PRO A 132 -20.67 61.83 6.41
C PRO A 132 -20.13 62.08 4.95
N HIS A 133 -20.70 61.32 3.98
CA HIS A 133 -21.05 61.61 2.54
C HIS A 133 -20.00 62.26 1.56
N SER A 134 -20.15 62.25 0.22
CA SER A 134 -21.28 61.92 -0.69
C SER A 134 -20.88 61.33 -2.08
N SER A 135 -21.85 60.69 -2.75
CA SER A 135 -22.20 60.73 -4.19
C SER A 135 -21.18 60.39 -5.32
N GLU A 136 -21.50 59.30 -6.05
CA GLU A 136 -21.79 59.25 -7.52
C GLU A 136 -20.64 59.32 -8.56
N ASP A 137 -20.63 58.56 -9.68
CA ASP A 137 -21.57 57.51 -10.16
C ASP A 137 -20.92 56.53 -11.18
N LEU A 138 -21.60 55.39 -11.47
CA LEU A 138 -21.57 54.52 -12.70
C LEU A 138 -20.20 54.15 -13.37
N HIS A 139 -19.86 52.90 -13.72
CA HIS A 139 -20.63 51.73 -14.21
C HIS A 139 -19.84 50.38 -14.01
N ASP A 140 -20.56 49.26 -13.88
CA ASP A 140 -20.28 47.85 -14.32
C ASP A 140 -18.86 47.19 -14.24
N ALA A 141 -18.69 45.92 -13.83
CA ALA A 141 -19.66 44.90 -13.37
C ALA A 141 -19.01 43.70 -12.62
N ASN A 142 -19.79 43.07 -11.74
CA ASN A 142 -19.73 41.67 -11.28
C ASN A 142 -18.43 41.09 -10.66
N SER A 143 -18.38 41.16 -9.34
CA SER A 143 -17.49 40.37 -8.47
C SER A 143 -17.96 38.90 -8.30
N ARG A 144 -17.01 38.01 -8.01
CA ARG A 144 -17.23 36.75 -7.27
C ARG A 144 -16.16 36.62 -6.20
N HIS A 145 -16.56 36.58 -4.93
CA HIS A 145 -16.02 35.75 -3.83
C HIS A 145 -16.96 35.99 -2.62
N SER A 146 -17.58 34.95 -2.04
CA SER A 146 -17.01 34.04 -1.04
C SER A 146 -16.65 34.73 0.28
N LEU A 147 -17.42 34.45 1.33
CA LEU A 147 -16.93 33.99 2.64
C LEU A 147 -18.11 33.56 3.54
N VAL A 148 -17.83 32.75 4.56
CA VAL A 148 -18.82 32.17 5.50
C VAL A 148 -18.33 32.40 6.96
N PRO A 149 -19.01 31.99 8.05
CA PRO A 149 -19.52 32.97 9.04
C PRO A 149 -18.96 32.78 10.46
N ARG A 150 -19.42 33.58 11.45
CA ARG A 150 -19.66 33.07 12.83
C ARG A 150 -20.43 34.00 13.79
N SER A 151 -21.53 33.45 14.36
CA SER A 151 -22.04 33.73 15.72
C SER A 151 -22.68 35.13 15.97
N LEU A 152 -23.53 35.43 16.96
CA LEU A 152 -23.96 34.82 18.26
C LEU A 152 -25.44 35.23 18.58
N GLY A 153 -26.12 34.59 19.56
CA GLY A 153 -27.00 35.35 20.50
C GLY A 153 -28.55 35.29 20.45
N HIS A 154 -29.16 34.22 20.98
CA HIS A 154 -30.34 34.15 21.88
C HIS A 154 -31.65 34.99 21.79
N ASN A 155 -32.75 34.29 22.17
CA ASN A 155 -33.99 34.72 22.87
C ASN A 155 -35.15 35.45 22.15
N SER A 156 -36.28 34.73 21.97
CA SER A 156 -37.55 34.99 22.72
C SER A 156 -38.57 33.84 22.58
N LEU A 157 -39.61 33.83 23.42
CA LEU A 157 -40.61 32.75 23.58
C LEU A 157 -41.77 32.83 22.56
N GLY A 158 -42.42 31.71 22.19
CA GLY A 158 -43.56 31.79 21.24
C GLY A 158 -44.42 30.57 20.87
N GLY A 159 -44.11 29.33 21.28
CA GLY A 159 -45.07 28.20 21.22
C GLY A 159 -45.24 27.41 19.90
N ARG A 160 -45.99 26.30 20.02
CA ARG A 160 -46.41 25.27 19.03
C ARG A 160 -45.31 24.40 18.37
N PHE A 161 -45.50 23.08 18.52
CA PHE A 161 -44.93 21.95 17.76
C PHE A 161 -43.42 21.99 17.44
N GLY A 162 -42.60 21.46 18.34
CA GLY A 162 -41.21 21.11 18.04
C GLY A 162 -41.13 19.91 17.09
N PRO A 163 -40.26 19.92 16.05
CA PRO A 163 -40.10 18.81 15.13
C PRO A 163 -39.37 17.63 15.79
N GLY A 164 -39.88 16.42 15.57
CA GLY A 164 -39.22 15.18 16.00
C GLY A 164 -37.87 14.98 15.32
N LYS A 165 -36.91 14.42 16.06
CA LYS A 165 -35.55 14.11 15.60
C LYS A 165 -35.57 13.41 14.23
N ASN A 166 -34.89 13.98 13.23
CA ASN A 166 -34.52 13.25 12.02
C ASN A 166 -33.44 12.20 12.36
N GLN A 167 -33.86 11.09 12.97
CA GLN A 167 -33.12 9.84 12.82
C GLN A 167 -33.18 9.48 11.33
N ALA A 168 -32.04 9.55 10.66
CA ALA A 168 -31.89 9.01 9.32
C ALA A 168 -32.08 7.49 9.40
N PHE A 169 -33.29 7.02 9.11
CA PHE A 169 -33.56 5.61 8.91
C PHE A 169 -32.76 5.15 7.68
N GLN A 170 -31.57 4.59 7.92
CA GLN A 170 -30.83 3.81 6.94
C GLN A 170 -31.63 2.55 6.63
N ARG A 171 -32.62 2.71 5.75
CA ARG A 171 -33.45 1.61 5.25
C ARG A 171 -32.63 0.86 4.20
N ASN A 172 -31.83 -0.11 4.67
CA ASN A 172 -30.90 -0.91 3.87
C ASN A 172 -31.49 -1.24 2.49
N GLY A 173 -30.72 -0.89 1.44
CA GLY A 173 -31.20 -0.82 0.07
C GLY A 173 -31.50 -2.19 -0.54
N ARG A 174 -32.68 -2.74 -0.26
CA ARG A 174 -33.30 -3.80 -1.08
C ARG A 174 -33.86 -3.16 -2.37
N PRO A 175 -33.36 -3.49 -3.57
CA PRO A 175 -34.01 -3.09 -4.81
C PRO A 175 -35.40 -3.74 -4.90
N VAL A 176 -36.46 -2.94 -4.94
CA VAL A 176 -37.83 -3.47 -5.00
C VAL A 176 -38.22 -3.72 -6.45
N PHE A 177 -37.65 -4.77 -7.05
CA PHE A 177 -38.08 -5.29 -8.35
C PHE A 177 -39.27 -6.25 -8.25
N SER A 178 -39.68 -6.62 -7.03
CA SER A 178 -40.89 -7.41 -6.83
C SER A 178 -42.15 -6.61 -7.11
N LEU A 179 -42.91 -7.01 -8.14
CA LEU A 179 -44.38 -6.95 -8.04
C LEU A 179 -44.82 -7.81 -6.84
N SER A 180 -46.04 -7.60 -6.34
CA SER A 180 -46.55 -8.38 -5.20
C SER A 180 -46.52 -9.89 -5.49
N ASP A 181 -46.81 -10.25 -6.74
CA ASP A 181 -46.90 -11.64 -7.19
C ASP A 181 -45.54 -12.33 -7.30
N ASP A 182 -44.48 -11.62 -7.71
CA ASP A 182 -43.12 -12.17 -7.83
C ASP A 182 -42.63 -12.76 -6.49
N ARG A 183 -42.99 -12.16 -5.34
CA ARG A 183 -42.67 -12.71 -4.00
C ARG A 183 -43.51 -13.93 -3.64
N VAL A 184 -44.80 -13.92 -4.01
CA VAL A 184 -45.69 -15.07 -3.78
C VAL A 184 -45.24 -16.26 -4.62
N MET A 185 -44.78 -16.03 -5.85
CA MET A 185 -44.19 -17.08 -6.68
C MET A 185 -42.83 -17.54 -6.14
N ALA A 186 -41.95 -16.64 -5.70
CA ALA A 186 -40.66 -17.01 -5.10
C ALA A 186 -40.82 -17.89 -3.84
N ASP A 187 -41.76 -17.58 -2.94
CA ASP A 187 -42.10 -18.40 -1.76
C ASP A 187 -42.67 -19.77 -2.15
N ARG A 188 -43.56 -19.82 -3.15
CA ARG A 188 -44.08 -21.10 -3.69
C ARG A 188 -42.97 -21.94 -4.33
N VAL A 189 -42.04 -21.32 -5.07
CA VAL A 189 -40.90 -22.00 -5.69
C VAL A 189 -39.94 -22.51 -4.63
N LEU A 190 -39.64 -21.73 -3.59
CA LEU A 190 -38.79 -22.15 -2.47
C LEU A 190 -39.34 -23.41 -1.77
N LYS A 191 -40.67 -23.55 -1.66
CA LYS A 191 -41.34 -24.75 -1.11
C LYS A 191 -41.21 -26.01 -1.98
N THR A 192 -40.69 -25.91 -3.20
CA THR A 192 -40.33 -27.06 -4.07
C THR A 192 -38.84 -27.45 -3.97
N HIS A 193 -38.09 -26.86 -3.04
CA HIS A 193 -36.65 -27.05 -2.91
C HIS A 193 -36.30 -28.00 -1.75
N SER A 194 -35.89 -29.22 -2.09
CA SER A 194 -35.52 -30.26 -1.12
C SER A 194 -34.28 -31.03 -1.64
N PRO A 195 -33.09 -30.42 -1.65
CA PRO A 195 -31.93 -30.95 -2.38
C PRO A 195 -31.23 -32.11 -1.64
N ASP A 196 -31.21 -33.29 -2.26
CA ASP A 196 -30.65 -34.54 -1.68
C ASP A 196 -29.13 -34.67 -1.88
N MET A 197 -28.38 -33.56 -1.90
CA MET A 197 -26.94 -33.52 -2.22
C MET A 197 -26.56 -34.21 -3.56
N VAL A 198 -27.46 -34.24 -4.55
CA VAL A 198 -27.17 -34.81 -5.88
C VAL A 198 -26.40 -33.78 -6.73
N PHE A 199 -25.14 -34.09 -7.02
CA PHE A 199 -24.24 -33.26 -7.84
C PHE A 199 -23.95 -33.91 -9.20
N PHE A 200 -23.79 -33.09 -10.24
CA PHE A 200 -23.22 -33.45 -11.53
C PHE A 200 -22.51 -32.24 -12.13
N ASP A 201 -21.76 -32.43 -13.23
CA ASP A 201 -21.12 -31.32 -13.94
C ASP A 201 -22.14 -30.47 -14.70
N VAL A 202 -22.64 -29.43 -14.02
CA VAL A 202 -23.54 -28.42 -14.57
C VAL A 202 -22.88 -27.54 -15.63
N LYS A 203 -21.55 -27.40 -15.64
CA LYS A 203 -20.84 -26.53 -16.59
C LYS A 203 -20.74 -27.18 -17.96
N SER A 204 -20.34 -28.44 -18.03
CA SER A 204 -20.26 -29.14 -19.32
C SER A 204 -21.65 -29.35 -19.95
N LEU A 205 -22.68 -29.66 -19.16
CA LEU A 205 -24.03 -29.77 -19.71
C LEU A 205 -24.56 -28.40 -20.20
N LEU A 206 -24.27 -27.30 -19.49
CA LEU A 206 -24.65 -25.96 -19.95
C LEU A 206 -23.87 -25.55 -21.23
N SER A 207 -22.61 -25.95 -21.40
CA SER A 207 -21.84 -25.74 -22.63
C SER A 207 -22.47 -26.45 -23.84
N VAL A 208 -22.97 -27.68 -23.67
CA VAL A 208 -23.70 -28.39 -24.74
C VAL A 208 -25.03 -27.69 -25.08
N VAL A 209 -25.73 -27.18 -24.06
CA VAL A 209 -26.97 -26.40 -24.23
C VAL A 209 -26.73 -25.09 -24.98
N ASP A 210 -25.66 -24.37 -24.64
CA ASP A 210 -25.28 -23.10 -25.26
C ASP A 210 -24.86 -23.27 -26.73
N ASP A 211 -24.07 -24.30 -27.06
CA ASP A 211 -23.73 -24.67 -28.45
C ASP A 211 -25.01 -24.98 -29.28
N ILE A 212 -26.02 -25.61 -28.68
CA ILE A 212 -27.31 -25.91 -29.33
C ILE A 212 -28.17 -24.65 -29.51
N PHE A 213 -28.24 -23.74 -28.53
CA PHE A 213 -28.97 -22.47 -28.67
C PHE A 213 -28.29 -21.51 -29.66
N ASN A 214 -26.97 -21.60 -29.83
CA ASN A 214 -26.21 -20.85 -30.84
C ASN A 214 -26.20 -21.51 -32.23
N SER A 215 -26.96 -22.59 -32.45
CA SER A 215 -27.12 -23.23 -33.76
C SER A 215 -28.18 -22.52 -34.64
N TYR A 216 -28.01 -22.59 -35.97
CA TYR A 216 -28.84 -21.85 -36.95
C TYR A 216 -29.41 -22.77 -38.04
N VAL A 217 -30.61 -22.45 -38.56
CA VAL A 217 -31.14 -23.06 -39.79
C VAL A 217 -30.52 -22.36 -41.02
N PRO A 218 -29.89 -23.08 -41.98
CA PRO A 218 -29.40 -22.48 -43.22
C PRO A 218 -30.50 -21.89 -44.11
N SER A 219 -30.18 -20.87 -44.91
CA SER A 219 -31.09 -20.35 -45.94
C SER A 219 -31.22 -21.34 -47.09
N ILE A 220 -32.44 -21.69 -47.50
CA ILE A 220 -32.68 -22.76 -48.49
C ILE A 220 -32.33 -22.28 -49.92
N ASP A 221 -32.49 -20.99 -50.20
CA ASP A 221 -32.28 -20.40 -51.54
C ASP A 221 -30.81 -20.05 -51.86
N SER A 222 -29.84 -20.43 -51.01
CA SER A 222 -28.42 -20.08 -51.21
C SER A 222 -27.71 -20.96 -52.24
N SER A 223 -28.06 -20.82 -53.52
CA SER A 223 -27.37 -21.42 -54.68
C SER A 223 -26.06 -20.69 -55.04
N SER A 224 -25.33 -20.18 -54.04
CA SER A 224 -24.07 -19.45 -54.19
C SER A 224 -22.98 -20.03 -53.29
N SER A 225 -21.75 -20.10 -53.80
CA SER A 225 -20.62 -20.79 -53.17
C SER A 225 -19.94 -20.01 -52.04
N ALA A 226 -20.73 -19.50 -51.09
CA ALA A 226 -20.23 -19.02 -49.81
C ALA A 226 -19.84 -20.20 -48.89
N SER A 227 -18.69 -20.10 -48.24
CA SER A 227 -18.21 -21.10 -47.28
C SER A 227 -19.20 -21.26 -46.12
N LYS A 228 -19.72 -22.48 -45.90
CA LYS A 228 -20.51 -22.77 -44.70
C LYS A 228 -19.70 -22.42 -43.45
N PRO A 229 -20.22 -21.61 -42.50
CA PRO A 229 -19.66 -21.59 -41.15
C PRO A 229 -19.99 -22.94 -40.51
N SER A 230 -19.03 -23.85 -40.45
CA SER A 230 -19.16 -25.07 -39.66
C SER A 230 -19.17 -24.69 -38.19
N LEU A 231 -20.30 -24.90 -37.49
CA LEU A 231 -20.28 -24.94 -36.03
C LEU A 231 -19.32 -26.05 -35.62
N VAL A 232 -18.18 -25.67 -35.04
CA VAL A 232 -17.25 -26.62 -34.43
C VAL A 232 -17.80 -26.94 -33.05
N PHE A 233 -18.71 -27.92 -33.00
CA PHE A 233 -19.05 -28.57 -31.73
C PHE A 233 -17.76 -29.08 -31.09
N LYS A 234 -17.60 -28.83 -29.80
CA LYS A 234 -16.48 -29.35 -29.01
C LYS A 234 -16.59 -30.88 -28.97
N ASP A 235 -15.47 -31.59 -28.87
CA ASP A 235 -15.52 -33.04 -28.74
C ASP A 235 -15.96 -33.40 -27.32
N TYR A 236 -17.23 -33.80 -27.18
CA TYR A 236 -17.89 -34.10 -25.92
C TYR A 236 -17.89 -35.61 -25.59
N ALA A 237 -17.13 -36.44 -26.33
CA ALA A 237 -17.21 -37.90 -26.29
C ALA A 237 -17.01 -38.54 -24.90
N ASP A 238 -16.22 -37.93 -24.01
CA ASP A 238 -15.90 -38.49 -22.69
C ASP A 238 -17.01 -38.29 -21.64
N HIS A 239 -18.07 -37.51 -21.91
CA HIS A 239 -19.12 -37.19 -20.93
C HIS A 239 -20.15 -38.32 -20.73
N THR A 240 -19.70 -39.48 -20.23
CA THR A 240 -20.52 -40.64 -19.84
C THR A 240 -21.60 -40.29 -18.79
N SER A 241 -21.43 -39.20 -18.05
CA SER A 241 -22.36 -38.71 -17.02
C SER A 241 -23.70 -38.16 -17.54
N PHE A 242 -23.86 -37.86 -18.83
CA PHE A 242 -25.15 -37.34 -19.34
C PHE A 242 -26.19 -38.45 -19.55
N ALA A 243 -25.76 -39.69 -19.78
CA ALA A 243 -26.66 -40.83 -19.95
C ALA A 243 -27.58 -41.06 -18.74
N THR A 244 -27.09 -40.80 -17.52
CA THR A 244 -27.89 -40.94 -16.28
C THR A 244 -28.95 -39.86 -16.09
N PHE A 245 -29.01 -38.85 -16.97
CA PHE A 245 -30.03 -37.80 -16.95
C PHE A 245 -30.95 -37.83 -18.18
N ALA A 246 -30.71 -38.71 -19.16
CA ALA A 246 -31.55 -38.81 -20.37
C ALA A 246 -33.03 -39.03 -20.03
N ASP A 247 -33.35 -40.07 -19.24
CA ASP A 247 -34.73 -40.37 -18.81
C ASP A 247 -35.39 -39.20 -18.06
N LEU A 248 -34.61 -38.41 -17.31
CA LEU A 248 -35.12 -37.26 -16.56
C LEU A 248 -35.34 -36.04 -17.47
N ILE A 249 -34.43 -35.80 -18.41
CA ILE A 249 -34.58 -34.76 -19.43
C ILE A 249 -35.81 -35.06 -20.28
N ASP A 250 -35.97 -36.30 -20.76
CA ASP A 250 -37.17 -36.72 -21.51
C ASP A 250 -38.46 -36.60 -20.67
N GLN A 251 -38.44 -36.93 -19.37
CA GLN A 251 -39.58 -36.68 -18.47
C GLN A 251 -39.94 -35.20 -18.35
N ILE A 252 -38.96 -34.32 -18.13
CA ILE A 252 -39.16 -32.85 -18.09
C ILE A 252 -39.70 -32.35 -19.43
N THR A 253 -39.10 -32.82 -20.54
CA THR A 253 -39.46 -32.49 -21.90
C THR A 253 -40.89 -32.90 -22.25
N CYS A 254 -41.32 -34.11 -21.88
CA CYS A 254 -42.70 -34.57 -22.05
C CYS A 254 -43.69 -33.79 -21.16
N GLU A 255 -43.34 -33.55 -19.90
CA GLU A 255 -44.17 -32.77 -18.96
C GLU A 255 -44.43 -31.35 -19.49
N ILE A 256 -43.41 -30.69 -20.04
CA ILE A 256 -43.54 -29.37 -20.68
C ILE A 256 -44.45 -29.45 -21.91
N GLU A 257 -44.23 -30.37 -22.85
CA GLU A 257 -45.07 -30.48 -24.06
C GLU A 257 -46.53 -30.82 -23.73
N CYS A 258 -46.76 -31.84 -22.90
CA CYS A 258 -48.11 -32.30 -22.57
C CYS A 258 -48.94 -31.20 -21.92
N LYS A 259 -48.35 -30.37 -21.05
CA LYS A 259 -49.10 -29.35 -20.28
C LYS A 259 -49.08 -27.96 -20.92
N CYS A 260 -48.11 -27.60 -21.77
CA CYS A 260 -48.17 -26.37 -22.55
C CYS A 260 -49.20 -26.43 -23.69
N LEU A 261 -49.52 -27.61 -24.24
CA LEU A 261 -50.43 -27.74 -25.38
C LEU A 261 -51.90 -27.97 -25.02
N HIS A 262 -52.20 -28.59 -23.87
CA HIS A 262 -53.56 -28.93 -23.44
C HIS A 262 -54.18 -27.92 -22.45
N GLY A 263 -53.73 -26.67 -22.44
CA GLY A 263 -54.16 -25.61 -21.52
C GLY A 263 -55.59 -25.07 -21.75
N GLY A 264 -56.52 -25.89 -22.24
CA GLY A 264 -57.85 -25.43 -22.64
C GLY A 264 -58.86 -26.55 -22.90
N ASP A 265 -59.16 -27.37 -21.88
CA ASP A 265 -60.39 -28.19 -21.91
C ASP A 265 -60.95 -28.48 -20.50
N SER A 266 -61.72 -27.53 -19.95
CA SER A 266 -62.59 -27.76 -18.79
C SER A 266 -63.85 -26.89 -18.85
N HIS A 267 -64.69 -27.16 -19.85
CA HIS A 267 -66.06 -26.65 -20.06
C HIS A 267 -66.23 -25.15 -20.41
N GLY A 268 -66.82 -24.90 -21.60
CA GLY A 268 -67.46 -23.63 -21.93
C GLY A 268 -66.56 -22.62 -22.66
N GLY A 269 -66.82 -22.40 -23.96
CA GLY A 269 -66.05 -21.45 -24.76
C GLY A 269 -66.52 -20.01 -24.62
N MET A 270 -65.71 -19.15 -23.99
CA MET A 270 -65.66 -17.72 -24.30
C MET A 270 -64.25 -17.16 -24.04
N MET A 271 -63.82 -16.16 -24.81
CA MET A 271 -62.47 -15.60 -24.68
C MET A 271 -62.30 -14.77 -23.40
N THR A 272 -61.32 -15.15 -22.58
CA THR A 272 -60.66 -14.23 -21.62
C THR A 272 -59.16 -14.50 -21.57
N SER A 273 -58.33 -13.48 -21.79
CA SER A 273 -56.87 -13.63 -21.93
C SER A 273 -56.11 -13.92 -20.61
N GLY A 274 -56.82 -14.09 -19.48
CA GLY A 274 -56.19 -14.36 -18.18
C GLY A 274 -55.84 -15.83 -17.93
N LEU A 275 -56.63 -16.79 -18.44
CA LEU A 275 -56.51 -18.22 -18.13
C LEU A 275 -55.18 -18.87 -18.57
N HIS A 276 -54.47 -18.25 -19.52
CA HIS A 276 -53.19 -18.77 -20.02
C HIS A 276 -52.05 -18.66 -19.00
N LEU A 277 -52.21 -17.83 -17.95
CA LEU A 277 -51.20 -17.65 -16.91
C LEU A 277 -51.20 -18.82 -15.92
N ASP A 278 -52.37 -19.25 -15.43
CA ASP A 278 -52.48 -20.30 -14.41
C ASP A 278 -52.08 -21.69 -14.93
N SER A 279 -52.35 -22.00 -16.19
CA SER A 279 -51.87 -23.22 -16.85
C SER A 279 -50.34 -23.26 -16.85
N ARG A 280 -49.68 -22.21 -17.34
CA ARG A 280 -48.20 -22.11 -17.36
C ARG A 280 -47.59 -22.13 -15.96
N ASN A 281 -48.22 -21.46 -14.98
CA ASN A 281 -47.79 -21.51 -13.59
C ASN A 281 -47.84 -22.95 -13.04
N THR A 282 -48.91 -23.69 -13.34
CA THR A 282 -49.07 -25.10 -12.93
C THR A 282 -47.96 -25.97 -13.51
N THR A 283 -47.63 -25.82 -14.79
CA THR A 283 -46.52 -26.54 -15.44
C THR A 283 -45.16 -26.16 -14.83
N THR A 284 -44.92 -24.89 -14.49
CA THR A 284 -43.70 -24.47 -13.78
C THR A 284 -43.54 -25.21 -12.45
N PHE A 285 -44.60 -25.33 -11.64
CA PHE A 285 -44.53 -26.01 -10.35
C PHE A 285 -44.40 -27.53 -10.47
N SER A 286 -44.96 -28.16 -11.51
CA SER A 286 -44.80 -29.61 -11.71
C SER A 286 -43.44 -29.98 -12.30
N VAL A 287 -42.86 -29.17 -13.18
CA VAL A 287 -41.44 -29.31 -13.57
C VAL A 287 -40.52 -29.15 -12.35
N LEU A 288 -40.77 -28.17 -11.49
CA LEU A 288 -40.00 -27.96 -10.25
C LEU A 288 -40.05 -29.13 -9.27
N SER A 289 -41.16 -29.89 -9.24
CA SER A 289 -41.28 -31.09 -8.39
C SER A 289 -40.52 -32.29 -8.97
N LEU A 290 -40.46 -32.47 -10.30
CA LEU A 290 -39.61 -33.48 -10.95
C LEU A 290 -38.12 -33.25 -10.61
N VAL A 291 -37.66 -32.01 -10.64
CA VAL A 291 -36.27 -31.64 -10.26
C VAL A 291 -36.13 -31.23 -8.79
N SER A 292 -37.09 -31.56 -7.92
CA SER A 292 -37.14 -31.18 -6.49
C SER A 292 -35.81 -31.37 -5.74
N LYS A 293 -35.20 -32.55 -5.94
CA LYS A 293 -33.96 -33.07 -5.32
C LYS A 293 -32.64 -32.42 -5.74
N TYR A 294 -32.63 -31.51 -6.72
CA TYR A 294 -31.41 -30.86 -7.21
C TYR A 294 -31.23 -29.46 -6.62
N ARG A 295 -29.97 -28.99 -6.55
CA ARG A 295 -29.64 -27.58 -6.27
C ARG A 295 -30.12 -26.66 -7.40
N TRP A 296 -30.28 -25.35 -7.14
CA TRP A 296 -30.89 -24.41 -8.10
C TRP A 296 -30.13 -24.32 -9.43
N ASP A 297 -28.79 -24.31 -9.38
CA ASP A 297 -27.89 -24.43 -10.55
C ASP A 297 -28.23 -25.67 -11.40
N ALA A 298 -28.26 -26.85 -10.78
CA ALA A 298 -28.56 -28.13 -11.43
C ALA A 298 -30.02 -28.21 -11.97
N LYS A 299 -31.00 -27.66 -11.24
CA LYS A 299 -32.40 -27.56 -11.71
C LYS A 299 -32.49 -26.79 -13.02
N LEU A 300 -31.80 -25.64 -13.11
CA LEU A 300 -31.81 -24.80 -14.30
C LEU A 300 -31.20 -25.49 -15.51
N VAL A 301 -30.01 -26.08 -15.35
CA VAL A 301 -29.31 -26.74 -16.46
C VAL A 301 -30.09 -27.95 -16.99
N LEU A 302 -30.75 -28.74 -16.13
CA LEU A 302 -31.63 -29.84 -16.57
C LEU A 302 -32.84 -29.35 -17.39
N VAL A 303 -33.48 -28.24 -16.98
CA VAL A 303 -34.64 -27.68 -17.69
C VAL A 303 -34.22 -26.97 -18.99
N LEU A 304 -33.04 -26.33 -19.03
CA LEU A 304 -32.50 -25.79 -20.27
C LEU A 304 -32.04 -26.90 -21.24
N ALA A 305 -31.54 -28.04 -20.73
CA ALA A 305 -31.29 -29.23 -21.55
C ALA A 305 -32.58 -29.78 -22.18
N ALA A 306 -33.69 -29.83 -21.41
CA ALA A 306 -35.00 -30.21 -21.93
C ALA A 306 -35.51 -29.30 -23.07
N LEU A 307 -35.20 -27.99 -23.00
CA LEU A 307 -35.45 -27.04 -24.09
C LEU A 307 -34.48 -27.24 -25.27
N ALA A 308 -33.19 -27.46 -25.01
CA ALA A 308 -32.17 -27.67 -26.03
C ALA A 308 -32.45 -28.93 -26.87
N VAL A 309 -32.89 -30.03 -26.26
CA VAL A 309 -33.34 -31.23 -26.99
C VAL A 309 -34.48 -30.87 -27.96
N LYS A 310 -35.47 -30.09 -27.54
CA LYS A 310 -36.59 -29.69 -28.41
C LYS A 310 -36.18 -28.71 -29.50
N TYR A 311 -35.31 -27.75 -29.19
CA TYR A 311 -34.78 -26.80 -30.16
C TYR A 311 -33.90 -27.50 -31.20
N GLY A 312 -32.94 -28.32 -30.77
CA GLY A 312 -32.05 -29.10 -31.63
C GLY A 312 -32.80 -30.08 -32.54
N VAL A 313 -33.79 -30.81 -32.02
CA VAL A 313 -34.65 -31.68 -32.86
C VAL A 313 -35.45 -30.86 -33.88
N PHE A 314 -35.93 -29.67 -33.53
CA PHE A 314 -36.59 -28.77 -34.49
C PHE A 314 -35.62 -28.25 -35.57
N LEU A 315 -34.40 -27.83 -35.19
CA LEU A 315 -33.36 -27.40 -36.12
C LEU A 315 -32.94 -28.52 -37.09
N LEU A 316 -32.73 -29.74 -36.59
CA LEU A 316 -32.35 -30.90 -37.41
C LEU A 316 -33.46 -31.30 -38.40
N LEU A 317 -34.73 -31.23 -37.97
CA LEU A 317 -35.88 -31.42 -38.86
C LEU A 317 -35.99 -30.29 -39.91
N ALA A 318 -35.55 -29.07 -39.59
CA ALA A 318 -35.53 -27.94 -40.52
C ALA A 318 -34.41 -28.05 -41.56
N GLU A 319 -33.17 -28.30 -41.14
CA GLU A 319 -32.01 -28.41 -42.04
C GLU A 319 -32.15 -29.61 -42.98
N THR A 320 -32.52 -30.79 -42.45
CA THR A 320 -32.59 -32.02 -43.26
C THR A 320 -33.87 -32.14 -44.08
N TYR A 321 -34.81 -31.19 -43.99
CA TYR A 321 -36.09 -31.23 -44.72
C TYR A 321 -35.91 -31.28 -46.24
N ALA A 322 -34.93 -30.57 -46.80
CA ALA A 322 -34.69 -30.57 -48.24
C ALA A 322 -34.10 -31.90 -48.74
N THR A 323 -33.27 -32.55 -47.94
CA THR A 323 -32.38 -33.65 -48.36
C THR A 323 -32.85 -35.04 -47.98
N ASN A 324 -33.50 -35.22 -46.83
CA ASN A 324 -33.83 -36.53 -46.27
C ASN A 324 -35.33 -36.88 -46.42
N GLN A 325 -35.64 -38.04 -47.03
CA GLN A 325 -37.03 -38.51 -47.17
C GLN A 325 -37.70 -38.82 -45.83
N LEU A 326 -36.98 -39.38 -44.85
CA LEU A 326 -37.53 -39.63 -43.51
C LEU A 326 -37.93 -38.31 -42.84
N THR A 327 -37.08 -37.27 -42.97
CA THR A 327 -37.41 -35.93 -42.48
C THR A 327 -38.64 -35.37 -43.19
N LYS A 328 -38.80 -35.55 -44.52
CA LYS A 328 -40.00 -35.13 -45.25
C LYS A 328 -41.27 -35.83 -44.74
N SER A 329 -41.22 -37.14 -44.46
CA SER A 329 -42.35 -37.89 -43.90
C SER A 329 -42.68 -37.45 -42.46
N LEU A 330 -41.68 -37.30 -41.59
CA LEU A 330 -41.86 -36.80 -40.22
C LEU A 330 -42.38 -35.35 -40.21
N ALA A 331 -41.89 -34.51 -41.12
CA ALA A 331 -42.34 -33.15 -41.35
C ALA A 331 -43.81 -33.13 -41.79
N LEU A 332 -44.22 -33.95 -42.76
CA LEU A 332 -45.62 -34.07 -43.19
C LEU A 332 -46.55 -34.45 -42.02
N ILE A 333 -46.16 -35.42 -41.20
CA ILE A 333 -46.92 -35.84 -40.01
C ILE A 333 -46.98 -34.71 -38.96
N LYS A 334 -45.88 -33.98 -38.73
CA LYS A 334 -45.81 -32.79 -37.87
C LYS A 334 -46.25 -31.48 -38.58
N GLN A 335 -46.85 -31.58 -39.77
CA GLN A 335 -47.35 -30.46 -40.59
C GLN A 335 -46.34 -29.32 -40.87
N LEU A 336 -45.03 -29.59 -40.80
CA LEU A 336 -43.96 -28.62 -41.06
C LEU A 336 -43.83 -28.09 -42.52
N PRO A 337 -44.30 -28.77 -43.60
CA PRO A 337 -44.07 -28.31 -44.98
C PRO A 337 -44.53 -26.89 -45.32
N SER A 338 -45.57 -26.37 -44.66
CA SER A 338 -46.06 -25.00 -44.88
C SER A 338 -45.20 -23.93 -44.21
N ILE A 339 -44.33 -24.31 -43.27
CA ILE A 339 -43.42 -23.42 -42.55
C ILE A 339 -42.26 -22.99 -43.47
N PHE A 340 -41.62 -23.95 -44.14
CA PHE A 340 -40.43 -23.71 -44.96
C PHE A 340 -40.70 -22.84 -46.19
N SER A 341 -41.94 -22.82 -46.68
CA SER A 341 -42.40 -21.90 -47.73
C SER A 341 -42.52 -20.42 -47.32
N ARG A 342 -42.25 -20.05 -46.05
CA ARG A 342 -42.24 -18.66 -45.55
C ARG A 342 -41.02 -18.36 -44.65
N GLN A 343 -39.83 -18.82 -45.07
CA GLN A 343 -38.57 -18.85 -44.30
C GLN A 343 -38.26 -17.57 -43.47
N ASN A 344 -38.44 -16.38 -44.02
CA ASN A 344 -38.13 -15.11 -43.33
C ASN A 344 -38.94 -14.89 -42.03
N ALA A 345 -40.21 -15.32 -41.98
CA ALA A 345 -41.06 -15.16 -40.80
C ALA A 345 -40.73 -16.18 -39.70
N LEU A 346 -40.24 -17.36 -40.08
CA LEU A 346 -39.66 -18.34 -39.16
C LEU A 346 -38.37 -17.79 -38.55
N HIS A 347 -37.44 -17.25 -39.34
CA HIS A 347 -36.18 -16.71 -38.83
C HIS A 347 -36.42 -15.62 -37.77
N GLN A 348 -37.27 -14.62 -38.06
CA GLN A 348 -37.59 -13.56 -37.08
C GLN A 348 -38.23 -14.07 -35.78
N ARG A 349 -38.95 -15.20 -35.80
CA ARG A 349 -39.49 -15.85 -34.59
C ARG A 349 -38.40 -16.59 -33.81
N LEU A 350 -37.53 -17.32 -34.51
CA LEU A 350 -36.41 -18.04 -33.89
C LEU A 350 -35.38 -17.06 -33.31
N ASP A 351 -35.05 -15.97 -33.99
CA ASP A 351 -34.09 -14.96 -33.52
C ASP A 351 -34.53 -14.32 -32.18
N LYS A 352 -35.82 -13.94 -32.08
CA LYS A 352 -36.38 -13.42 -30.82
C LYS A 352 -36.40 -14.47 -29.71
N THR A 353 -36.69 -15.72 -30.06
CA THR A 353 -36.68 -16.84 -29.10
C THR A 353 -35.25 -17.14 -28.61
N ARG A 354 -34.25 -16.99 -29.48
CA ARG A 354 -32.83 -17.23 -29.23
C ARG A 354 -32.19 -16.14 -28.35
N ILE A 355 -32.63 -14.89 -28.47
CA ILE A 355 -32.27 -13.84 -27.50
C ILE A 355 -32.72 -14.23 -26.08
N LEU A 356 -33.97 -14.69 -25.93
CA LEU A 356 -34.49 -15.15 -24.63
C LEU A 356 -33.76 -16.41 -24.12
N MET A 357 -33.34 -17.30 -25.03
CA MET A 357 -32.48 -18.45 -24.68
C MET A 357 -31.12 -18.01 -24.12
N GLN A 358 -30.47 -17.02 -24.75
CA GLN A 358 -29.19 -16.50 -24.24
C GLN A 358 -29.37 -15.83 -22.88
N ASP A 359 -30.41 -15.00 -22.70
CA ASP A 359 -30.71 -14.38 -21.39
C ASP A 359 -30.91 -15.43 -20.27
N MET A 360 -31.42 -16.62 -20.59
CA MET A 360 -31.53 -17.75 -19.65
C MET A 360 -30.18 -18.44 -19.38
N VAL A 361 -29.33 -18.63 -20.39
CA VAL A 361 -27.98 -19.20 -20.24
C VAL A 361 -27.09 -18.26 -19.42
N ASP A 362 -27.11 -16.96 -19.71
CA ASP A 362 -26.31 -15.95 -19.03
C ASP A 362 -26.67 -15.86 -17.54
N LEU A 363 -27.97 -15.82 -17.22
CA LEU A 363 -28.45 -15.83 -15.83
C LEU A 363 -28.15 -17.15 -15.11
N THR A 364 -28.26 -18.29 -15.80
CA THR A 364 -27.88 -19.59 -15.23
C THR A 364 -26.38 -19.66 -14.96
N THR A 365 -25.54 -19.09 -15.83
CA THR A 365 -24.09 -18.98 -15.67
C THR A 365 -23.73 -18.14 -14.45
N THR A 366 -24.41 -17.01 -14.22
CA THR A 366 -24.24 -16.21 -13.00
C THR A 366 -24.63 -16.98 -11.73
N ILE A 367 -25.72 -17.76 -11.78
CA ILE A 367 -26.15 -18.60 -10.65
C ILE A 367 -25.13 -19.71 -10.35
N ILE A 368 -24.55 -20.34 -11.37
CA ILE A 368 -23.44 -21.30 -11.20
C ILE A 368 -22.24 -20.63 -10.52
N ARG A 369 -21.83 -19.44 -10.96
CA ARG A 369 -20.71 -18.69 -10.35
C ARG A 369 -20.95 -18.32 -8.88
N ILE A 370 -22.17 -17.92 -8.53
CA ILE A 370 -22.55 -17.67 -7.12
C ILE A 370 -22.37 -18.94 -6.27
N TYR A 371 -22.64 -20.10 -6.85
CA TYR A 371 -22.48 -21.40 -6.21
C TYR A 371 -21.04 -21.94 -6.17
N GLU A 372 -20.08 -21.23 -6.77
CA GLU A 372 -18.63 -21.46 -6.63
C GLU A 372 -18.02 -20.62 -5.49
N LEU A 373 -18.77 -19.67 -4.92
CA LEU A 373 -18.32 -18.90 -3.74
C LEU A 373 -18.24 -19.82 -2.50
N PRO A 374 -17.33 -19.51 -1.54
CA PRO A 374 -17.32 -20.20 -0.25
C PRO A 374 -18.69 -20.08 0.46
N PRO A 375 -19.22 -21.12 1.12
CA PRO A 375 -20.62 -21.14 1.59
C PRO A 375 -21.01 -19.98 2.51
N ASN A 376 -20.07 -19.49 3.31
CA ASN A 376 -20.21 -18.33 4.21
C ASN A 376 -20.35 -16.99 3.48
N HIS A 377 -20.09 -16.93 2.17
CA HIS A 377 -20.25 -15.74 1.32
C HIS A 377 -21.51 -15.79 0.44
N ILE A 378 -22.30 -16.87 0.49
CA ILE A 378 -23.60 -16.96 -0.19
C ILE A 378 -24.63 -16.19 0.65
N THR A 379 -24.64 -14.87 0.51
CA THR A 379 -25.47 -13.95 1.30
C THR A 379 -26.98 -14.04 0.97
N ALA A 380 -27.80 -13.46 1.86
CA ALA A 380 -29.24 -13.29 1.64
C ALA A 380 -29.60 -12.56 0.34
N ALA A 381 -28.70 -11.71 -0.18
CA ALA A 381 -28.91 -11.03 -1.46
C ALA A 381 -29.02 -12.02 -2.63
N PHE A 382 -28.31 -13.15 -2.57
CA PHE A 382 -28.47 -14.24 -3.54
C PHE A 382 -29.68 -15.13 -3.21
N THR A 383 -29.83 -15.58 -1.95
CA THR A 383 -30.87 -16.57 -1.60
C THR A 383 -32.30 -16.03 -1.74
N ASP A 384 -32.53 -14.74 -1.51
CA ASP A 384 -33.85 -14.11 -1.73
C ASP A 384 -34.22 -14.04 -3.23
N HIS A 385 -33.23 -13.97 -4.13
CA HIS A 385 -33.44 -13.71 -5.56
C HIS A 385 -33.30 -14.95 -6.46
N ILE A 386 -32.51 -15.96 -6.09
CA ILE A 386 -32.37 -17.20 -6.89
C ILE A 386 -33.71 -17.92 -7.13
N PRO A 387 -34.63 -18.09 -6.14
CA PRO A 387 -35.95 -18.67 -6.42
C PRO A 387 -36.77 -17.86 -7.42
N THR A 388 -36.62 -16.53 -7.42
CA THR A 388 -37.25 -15.63 -8.39
C THR A 388 -36.64 -15.80 -9.78
N ALA A 389 -35.31 -15.90 -9.88
CA ALA A 389 -34.60 -16.18 -11.12
C ALA A 389 -35.04 -17.53 -11.73
N VAL A 390 -35.13 -18.57 -10.90
CA VAL A 390 -35.56 -19.92 -11.31
C VAL A 390 -36.99 -19.94 -11.83
N TYR A 391 -37.91 -19.24 -11.14
CA TYR A 391 -39.28 -19.07 -11.63
C TYR A 391 -39.31 -18.47 -13.05
N TRP A 392 -38.58 -17.38 -13.27
CA TRP A 392 -38.60 -16.65 -14.54
C TRP A 392 -37.86 -17.37 -15.67
N ILE A 393 -36.79 -18.13 -15.39
CA ILE A 393 -36.16 -19.01 -16.39
C ILE A 393 -37.12 -20.11 -16.80
N LEU A 394 -37.75 -20.84 -15.86
CA LEU A 394 -38.72 -21.88 -16.20
C LEU A 394 -39.91 -21.30 -16.99
N ARG A 395 -40.45 -20.16 -16.55
CA ARG A 395 -41.54 -19.46 -17.26
C ARG A 395 -41.15 -19.02 -18.68
N SER A 396 -39.86 -18.71 -18.90
CA SER A 396 -39.28 -18.39 -20.21
C SER A 396 -39.04 -19.64 -21.06
N VAL A 397 -38.65 -20.77 -20.47
CA VAL A 397 -38.59 -22.07 -21.17
C VAL A 397 -39.97 -22.47 -21.70
N LEU A 398 -41.04 -22.30 -20.90
CA LEU A 398 -42.41 -22.56 -21.37
C LEU A 398 -42.82 -21.62 -22.53
N ILE A 399 -42.34 -20.37 -22.55
CA ILE A 399 -42.51 -19.45 -23.69
C ILE A 399 -41.76 -19.97 -24.92
N CYS A 400 -40.49 -20.33 -24.79
CA CYS A 400 -39.68 -20.88 -25.88
C CYS A 400 -40.30 -22.14 -26.49
N VAL A 401 -40.74 -23.12 -25.67
CA VAL A 401 -41.44 -24.31 -26.19
C VAL A 401 -42.78 -23.96 -26.83
N SER A 402 -43.53 -22.99 -26.28
CA SER A 402 -44.75 -22.47 -26.93
C SER A 402 -44.47 -21.93 -28.34
N HIS A 403 -43.34 -21.22 -28.55
CA HIS A 403 -42.98 -20.66 -29.86
C HIS A 403 -42.42 -21.68 -30.84
N ILE A 404 -41.64 -22.65 -30.38
CA ILE A 404 -41.13 -23.76 -31.21
C ILE A 404 -42.31 -24.65 -31.65
N SER A 405 -43.16 -25.07 -30.70
CA SER A 405 -44.32 -25.93 -30.99
C SER A 405 -45.41 -25.19 -31.78
N GLY A 406 -45.59 -23.89 -31.50
CA GLY A 406 -46.50 -23.01 -32.23
C GLY A 406 -46.11 -22.79 -33.70
N ALA A 407 -44.84 -22.99 -34.07
CA ALA A 407 -44.45 -23.05 -35.48
C ALA A 407 -45.01 -24.30 -36.18
N SER A 408 -45.14 -25.44 -35.47
CA SER A 408 -45.66 -26.72 -35.99
C SER A 408 -47.18 -26.91 -35.85
N GLY A 409 -47.94 -25.86 -35.52
CA GLY A 409 -49.37 -25.95 -35.16
C GLY A 409 -50.34 -25.39 -36.21
N PHE A 410 -51.58 -25.88 -36.18
CA PHE A 410 -52.68 -25.63 -37.14
C PHE A 410 -53.20 -24.17 -37.25
N LYS A 411 -52.50 -23.16 -36.71
CA LYS A 411 -52.91 -21.73 -36.72
C LYS A 411 -52.05 -20.91 -37.68
N GLN A 412 -52.17 -21.24 -38.95
CA GLN A 412 -51.30 -20.80 -40.03
C GLN A 412 -51.80 -19.50 -40.70
N ASP A 413 -51.42 -18.32 -40.19
CA ASP A 413 -51.20 -17.15 -41.09
C ASP A 413 -50.42 -15.95 -40.53
N GLN A 414 -50.29 -15.76 -39.21
CA GLN A 414 -49.77 -14.48 -38.67
C GLN A 414 -48.27 -14.44 -38.36
N VAL A 415 -47.67 -13.29 -38.70
CA VAL A 415 -46.49 -12.71 -38.03
C VAL A 415 -46.72 -12.79 -36.51
N MET A 416 -45.66 -13.01 -35.71
CA MET A 416 -45.78 -12.99 -34.24
C MET A 416 -46.64 -11.83 -33.77
N SER A 417 -47.70 -12.13 -33.03
CA SER A 417 -48.62 -11.12 -32.52
C SER A 417 -47.89 -10.16 -31.60
N PHE A 418 -48.40 -8.93 -31.49
CA PHE A 418 -47.82 -7.91 -30.61
C PHE A 418 -47.69 -8.42 -29.16
N MET A 419 -48.66 -9.22 -28.69
CA MET A 419 -48.62 -9.86 -27.37
C MET A 419 -47.48 -10.88 -27.23
N GLU A 420 -47.26 -11.75 -28.22
CA GLU A 420 -46.15 -12.71 -28.18
C GLU A 420 -44.78 -12.02 -28.20
N VAL A 421 -44.61 -11.00 -29.04
CA VAL A 421 -43.36 -10.23 -29.10
C VAL A 421 -43.13 -9.48 -27.78
N SER A 422 -44.18 -8.94 -27.17
CA SER A 422 -44.12 -8.29 -25.87
C SER A 422 -43.84 -9.26 -24.73
N GLU A 423 -44.39 -10.49 -24.75
CA GLU A 423 -44.11 -11.49 -23.71
C GLU A 423 -42.65 -11.93 -23.74
N ILE A 424 -42.07 -12.21 -24.93
CA ILE A 424 -40.63 -12.49 -25.05
C ILE A 424 -39.82 -11.30 -24.53
N HIS A 425 -40.13 -10.08 -24.97
CA HIS A 425 -39.37 -8.88 -24.59
C HIS A 425 -39.44 -8.59 -23.08
N GLU A 426 -40.61 -8.70 -22.45
CA GLU A 426 -40.75 -8.49 -21.01
C GLU A 426 -39.96 -9.53 -20.20
N ASN A 427 -40.04 -10.81 -20.57
CA ASN A 427 -39.30 -11.87 -19.87
C ASN A 427 -37.78 -11.69 -20.07
N SER A 428 -37.33 -11.45 -21.29
CA SER A 428 -35.93 -11.14 -21.64
C SER A 428 -35.38 -9.97 -20.81
N GLU A 429 -36.12 -8.87 -20.76
CA GLU A 429 -35.77 -7.68 -19.97
C GLU A 429 -35.77 -7.95 -18.45
N ARG A 430 -36.66 -8.82 -17.96
CA ARG A 430 -36.72 -9.21 -16.55
C ARG A 430 -35.55 -10.12 -16.16
N LEU A 431 -35.20 -11.09 -17.01
CA LEU A 431 -34.02 -11.95 -16.83
C LEU A 431 -32.74 -11.11 -16.79
N ARG A 432 -32.55 -10.19 -17.75
CA ARG A 432 -31.40 -9.28 -17.78
C ARG A 432 -31.31 -8.37 -16.55
N LYS A 433 -32.44 -7.85 -16.05
CA LYS A 433 -32.48 -7.09 -14.77
C LYS A 433 -32.06 -7.93 -13.56
N ILE A 434 -32.54 -9.17 -13.45
CA ILE A 434 -32.16 -10.09 -12.37
C ILE A 434 -30.67 -10.45 -12.49
N ASN A 435 -30.18 -10.71 -13.70
CA ASN A 435 -28.78 -11.06 -13.95
C ASN A 435 -27.84 -9.89 -13.59
N ALA A 436 -28.15 -8.67 -14.03
CA ALA A 436 -27.37 -7.47 -13.70
C ALA A 436 -27.26 -7.25 -12.18
N TYR A 437 -28.36 -7.42 -11.44
CA TYR A 437 -28.33 -7.33 -9.98
C TYR A 437 -27.47 -8.44 -9.35
N LEU A 438 -27.64 -9.70 -9.77
CA LEU A 438 -26.86 -10.81 -9.23
C LEU A 438 -25.36 -10.68 -9.54
N LEU A 439 -24.99 -10.15 -10.71
CA LEU A 439 -23.60 -9.81 -11.06
C LEU A 439 -23.04 -8.70 -10.17
N GLU A 440 -23.81 -7.64 -9.90
CA GLU A 440 -23.41 -6.55 -8.97
C GLU A 440 -23.18 -7.06 -7.54
N GLN A 441 -23.98 -8.03 -7.06
CA GLN A 441 -23.77 -8.66 -5.76
C GLN A 441 -22.58 -9.64 -5.77
N LEU A 442 -22.35 -10.34 -6.89
CA LEU A 442 -21.23 -11.26 -7.08
C LEU A 442 -19.89 -10.51 -7.07
N GLU A 443 -19.78 -9.40 -7.81
CA GLU A 443 -18.60 -8.52 -7.81
C GLU A 443 -18.26 -8.00 -6.40
N LYS A 444 -19.25 -7.49 -5.66
CA LYS A 444 -19.08 -7.08 -4.26
C LYS A 444 -18.64 -8.22 -3.35
N SER A 445 -19.18 -9.42 -3.57
CA SER A 445 -18.80 -10.60 -2.78
C SER A 445 -17.35 -11.01 -3.06
N HIS A 446 -16.88 -10.94 -4.31
CA HIS A 446 -15.47 -11.15 -4.64
C HIS A 446 -14.55 -10.10 -3.99
N LEU A 447 -14.92 -8.82 -4.03
CA LEU A 447 -14.15 -7.76 -3.37
C LEU A 447 -14.04 -7.99 -1.85
N THR A 448 -15.15 -8.34 -1.18
CA THR A 448 -15.13 -8.67 0.26
C THR A 448 -14.29 -9.92 0.57
N ILE A 449 -14.26 -10.92 -0.32
CA ILE A 449 -13.38 -12.10 -0.18
C ILE A 449 -11.90 -11.69 -0.33
N GLU A 450 -11.55 -10.86 -1.31
CA GLU A 450 -10.17 -10.37 -1.49
C GLU A 450 -9.72 -9.51 -0.30
N GLU A 451 -10.57 -8.61 0.19
CA GLU A 451 -10.32 -7.79 1.39
C GLU A 451 -10.15 -8.66 2.64
N GLY A 452 -11.00 -9.67 2.82
CA GLY A 452 -10.92 -10.64 3.92
C GLY A 452 -9.60 -11.43 3.91
N ILE A 453 -9.18 -11.93 2.74
CA ILE A 453 -7.88 -12.62 2.58
C ILE A 453 -6.73 -11.66 2.90
N VAL A 454 -6.78 -10.40 2.45
CA VAL A 454 -5.73 -9.41 2.74
C VAL A 454 -5.67 -9.07 4.23
N GLU A 455 -6.80 -9.03 4.95
CA GLU A 455 -6.84 -8.81 6.40
C GLU A 455 -6.34 -10.04 7.17
N GLU A 456 -6.76 -11.26 6.82
CA GLU A 456 -6.23 -12.51 7.41
C GLU A 456 -4.71 -12.60 7.25
N GLU A 457 -4.19 -12.30 6.06
CA GLU A 457 -2.75 -12.28 5.80
C GLU A 457 -2.00 -11.21 6.61
N TYR A 458 -2.60 -10.03 6.78
CA TYR A 458 -2.04 -8.91 7.55
C TYR A 458 -2.01 -9.24 9.05
N GLN A 459 -3.08 -9.82 9.61
CA GLN A 459 -3.12 -10.28 11.00
C GLN A 459 -2.11 -11.40 11.26
N GLU A 460 -1.91 -12.32 10.31
CA GLU A 460 -0.87 -13.36 10.44
C GLU A 460 0.55 -12.77 10.41
N LEU A 461 0.80 -11.70 9.64
CA LEU A 461 2.09 -10.99 9.65
C LEU A 461 2.35 -10.29 11.00
N ILE A 462 1.33 -9.67 11.60
CA ILE A 462 1.44 -9.12 12.96
C ILE A 462 1.84 -10.24 13.92
N GLN A 463 1.08 -11.34 13.99
CA GLN A 463 1.41 -12.47 14.88
C GLN A 463 2.82 -13.03 14.63
N THR A 464 3.22 -13.13 13.36
CA THR A 464 4.54 -13.63 12.91
C THR A 464 5.71 -12.80 13.46
N PHE A 465 5.57 -11.49 13.57
CA PHE A 465 6.65 -10.58 14.00
C PHE A 465 6.48 -10.03 15.43
N THR A 466 5.41 -10.38 16.16
CA THR A 466 5.17 -9.92 17.54
C THR A 466 5.01 -11.03 18.58
N THR A 467 4.49 -12.18 18.17
CA THR A 467 3.96 -13.21 19.09
C THR A 467 4.64 -14.56 18.90
N ILE A 468 4.99 -14.90 17.66
CA ILE A 468 5.69 -16.15 17.33
C ILE A 468 7.21 -15.95 17.53
N ILE A 469 7.80 -16.81 18.36
CA ILE A 469 9.26 -16.94 18.49
C ILE A 469 9.69 -18.05 17.53
N HIS A 470 10.40 -17.68 16.46
CA HIS A 470 10.93 -18.64 15.49
C HIS A 470 12.27 -19.20 15.97
N VAL A 471 12.69 -20.32 15.38
CA VAL A 471 14.04 -20.88 15.56
C VAL A 471 15.07 -20.15 14.68
N ASP A 472 14.59 -19.52 13.60
CA ASP A 472 15.39 -18.94 12.52
C ASP A 472 14.69 -17.71 11.91
N VAL A 473 15.43 -16.83 11.24
CA VAL A 473 14.92 -15.65 10.52
C VAL A 473 14.23 -15.98 9.18
N VAL A 474 14.50 -17.13 8.58
CA VAL A 474 13.97 -17.50 7.26
C VAL A 474 12.44 -17.75 7.24
N PRO A 475 11.82 -18.45 8.22
CA PRO A 475 10.36 -18.60 8.25
C PRO A 475 9.54 -17.28 8.25
N PRO A 476 9.82 -16.27 9.11
CA PRO A 476 9.10 -15.01 9.06
C PRO A 476 9.39 -14.20 7.77
N LEU A 477 10.60 -14.28 7.22
CA LEU A 477 10.91 -13.67 5.92
C LEU A 477 10.14 -14.33 4.77
N LEU A 478 10.05 -15.66 4.73
CA LEU A 478 9.22 -16.39 3.75
C LEU A 478 7.74 -16.01 3.87
N ARG A 479 7.24 -15.83 5.10
CA ARG A 479 5.86 -15.41 5.35
C ARG A 479 5.58 -13.98 4.86
N LEU A 480 6.55 -13.07 4.99
CA LEU A 480 6.48 -11.68 4.51
C LEU A 480 6.59 -11.55 2.98
N LEU A 481 7.51 -12.29 2.37
CA LEU A 481 7.91 -12.11 0.96
C LEU A 481 7.11 -12.97 -0.03
N ARG A 482 6.27 -13.90 0.46
CA ARG A 482 5.45 -14.80 -0.37
C ARG A 482 4.66 -14.05 -1.47
N PRO A 483 4.58 -14.57 -2.70
CA PRO A 483 5.03 -15.88 -3.17
C PRO A 483 6.50 -15.93 -3.66
N ILE A 484 7.32 -14.92 -3.34
CA ILE A 484 8.69 -14.82 -3.85
C ILE A 484 9.59 -15.79 -3.05
N ASP A 485 10.19 -16.77 -3.74
CA ASP A 485 11.03 -17.82 -3.13
C ASP A 485 12.54 -17.51 -3.13
N PHE A 486 12.95 -16.44 -3.83
CA PHE A 486 14.34 -16.17 -4.15
C PHE A 486 14.77 -14.71 -4.01
N LEU A 487 16.07 -14.56 -3.86
CA LEU A 487 16.81 -13.31 -3.82
C LEU A 487 17.83 -13.29 -4.97
N TYR A 488 18.22 -12.11 -5.40
CA TYR A 488 19.50 -11.88 -6.07
C TYR A 488 20.58 -11.57 -5.03
N HIS A 489 21.84 -11.78 -5.43
CA HIS A 489 23.02 -11.42 -4.65
C HIS A 489 24.20 -11.14 -5.58
N GLY A 490 24.98 -10.10 -5.27
CA GLY A 490 26.14 -9.68 -6.05
C GLY A 490 25.81 -8.65 -7.14
N ALA A 491 26.76 -7.74 -7.37
CA ALA A 491 26.65 -6.59 -8.25
C ALA A 491 26.90 -6.94 -9.73
N GLY A 492 26.27 -6.20 -10.66
CA GLY A 492 26.47 -6.31 -12.11
C GLY A 492 26.45 -7.75 -12.64
N ASP A 493 27.46 -8.11 -13.43
CA ASP A 493 27.59 -9.45 -14.04
C ASP A 493 27.78 -10.59 -13.02
N SER A 494 27.99 -10.30 -11.73
CA SER A 494 28.07 -11.31 -10.65
C SER A 494 26.71 -11.68 -10.03
N LYS A 495 25.64 -10.99 -10.42
CA LYS A 495 24.25 -11.19 -9.96
C LYS A 495 23.81 -12.65 -10.12
N ARG A 496 23.70 -13.37 -9.00
CA ARG A 496 23.22 -14.77 -8.92
C ARG A 496 21.85 -14.85 -8.23
N ARG A 497 20.97 -15.75 -8.72
CA ARG A 497 19.75 -16.15 -8.01
C ARG A 497 20.12 -17.12 -6.87
N VAL A 498 19.60 -16.87 -5.67
CA VAL A 498 19.77 -17.70 -4.47
C VAL A 498 18.44 -17.86 -3.73
N GLY A 499 18.26 -18.93 -2.98
CA GLY A 499 17.09 -19.08 -2.10
C GLY A 499 17.20 -18.21 -0.84
N ILE A 500 16.08 -17.88 -0.22
CA ILE A 500 16.04 -17.06 1.02
C ILE A 500 16.78 -17.74 2.20
N ASN A 501 16.97 -19.07 2.13
CA ASN A 501 17.72 -19.87 3.10
C ASN A 501 19.20 -19.49 3.28
N VAL A 502 19.78 -18.64 2.42
CA VAL A 502 21.12 -18.05 2.62
C VAL A 502 21.23 -17.09 3.82
N LEU A 503 20.08 -16.74 4.42
CA LEU A 503 19.98 -15.87 5.61
C LEU A 503 19.84 -16.67 6.93
N THR A 504 19.81 -18.00 6.87
CA THR A 504 19.70 -18.91 8.04
C THR A 504 20.71 -18.54 9.14
N GLN A 505 20.22 -18.37 10.37
CA GLN A 505 20.94 -17.96 11.59
C GLN A 505 21.73 -16.64 11.51
N LYS A 506 21.40 -15.73 10.58
CA LYS A 506 22.04 -14.40 10.49
C LYS A 506 21.14 -13.30 11.05
N HIS A 507 21.74 -12.23 11.57
CA HIS A 507 21.01 -10.96 11.70
C HIS A 507 20.76 -10.38 10.29
N VAL A 508 19.59 -9.77 10.08
CA VAL A 508 19.18 -9.24 8.77
C VAL A 508 18.74 -7.78 8.91
N LEU A 509 19.26 -6.91 8.05
CA LEU A 509 18.81 -5.53 7.88
C LEU A 509 17.93 -5.45 6.63
N LEU A 510 16.61 -5.41 6.83
CA LEU A 510 15.63 -5.21 5.77
C LEU A 510 15.59 -3.73 5.38
N LEU A 511 16.16 -3.40 4.22
CA LEU A 511 16.10 -2.07 3.62
C LEU A 511 14.80 -1.98 2.81
N ILE A 512 13.82 -1.23 3.31
CA ILE A 512 12.50 -1.02 2.67
C ILE A 512 12.44 0.41 2.14
N SER A 513 12.13 0.58 0.85
CA SER A 513 12.25 1.88 0.17
C SER A 513 11.25 2.05 -0.98
N ASP A 514 11.15 3.29 -1.47
CA ASP A 514 10.71 3.55 -2.85
C ASP A 514 11.83 3.23 -3.86
N LEU A 515 11.66 3.64 -5.12
CA LEU A 515 12.70 3.60 -6.16
C LEU A 515 13.24 4.98 -6.55
N GLU A 516 12.78 6.08 -5.94
CA GLU A 516 13.03 7.45 -6.43
C GLU A 516 13.99 8.27 -5.56
N ASN A 517 14.13 7.94 -4.27
CA ASN A 517 14.85 8.78 -3.31
C ASN A 517 16.03 8.07 -2.60
N ILE A 518 16.22 6.77 -2.86
CA ILE A 518 17.08 5.86 -2.06
C ILE A 518 18.60 6.03 -2.30
N GLU A 519 19.04 6.69 -3.38
CA GLU A 519 20.46 6.72 -3.79
C GLU A 519 21.41 7.25 -2.71
N LYS A 520 20.93 8.13 -1.84
CA LYS A 520 21.74 8.74 -0.78
C LYS A 520 22.00 7.76 0.36
N GLU A 521 20.96 7.05 0.79
CA GLU A 521 21.08 5.96 1.76
C GLU A 521 21.93 4.80 1.20
N LEU A 522 21.76 4.46 -0.09
CA LEU A 522 22.57 3.45 -0.76
C LEU A 522 24.06 3.77 -0.73
N TYR A 523 24.44 5.03 -1.03
CA TYR A 523 25.84 5.46 -1.05
C TYR A 523 26.52 5.31 0.32
N ILE A 524 25.83 5.67 1.42
CA ILE A 524 26.37 5.46 2.77
C ILE A 524 26.43 3.97 3.10
N LEU A 525 25.35 3.21 2.83
CA LEU A 525 25.31 1.77 3.12
C LEU A 525 26.39 1.00 2.35
N GLU A 526 26.74 1.39 1.12
CA GLU A 526 27.87 0.81 0.38
C GLU A 526 29.21 1.06 1.09
N SER A 527 29.44 2.27 1.62
CA SER A 527 30.66 2.58 2.38
C SER A 527 30.74 1.84 3.72
N LEU A 528 29.59 1.57 4.36
CA LEU A 528 29.50 0.90 5.66
C LEU A 528 29.53 -0.64 5.56
N TYR A 529 29.05 -1.23 4.47
CA TYR A 529 28.92 -2.69 4.25
C TYR A 529 30.27 -3.38 3.95
N THR A 530 31.25 -3.13 4.82
CA THR A 530 32.57 -3.75 4.90
C THR A 530 32.49 -5.23 5.32
N GLU A 531 33.60 -5.97 5.20
CA GLU A 531 33.67 -7.38 5.62
C GLU A 531 33.28 -7.60 7.09
N ALA A 532 33.62 -6.68 7.98
CA ALA A 532 33.23 -6.73 9.40
C ALA A 532 31.72 -6.50 9.60
N TRP A 533 31.11 -5.65 8.77
CA TRP A 533 29.65 -5.48 8.75
C TRP A 533 28.97 -6.74 8.20
N GLN A 534 29.49 -7.34 7.13
CA GLN A 534 28.99 -8.58 6.51
C GLN A 534 29.05 -9.79 7.46
N GLN A 535 30.06 -9.85 8.33
CA GLN A 535 30.14 -10.86 9.40
C GLN A 535 29.09 -10.65 10.50
N SER A 536 28.55 -9.43 10.63
CA SER A 536 27.59 -9.04 11.67
C SER A 536 26.13 -9.07 11.17
N PHE A 537 25.88 -8.65 9.93
CA PHE A 537 24.57 -8.56 9.28
C PHE A 537 24.65 -8.80 7.77
N GLU A 538 23.57 -9.32 7.23
CA GLU A 538 23.26 -9.21 5.80
C GLU A 538 22.21 -8.11 5.56
N ILE A 539 22.38 -7.32 4.51
CA ILE A 539 21.35 -6.39 4.03
C ILE A 539 20.46 -7.13 3.02
N LEU A 540 19.15 -6.95 3.13
CA LEU A 540 18.17 -7.40 2.14
C LEU A 540 17.31 -6.22 1.69
N TRP A 541 17.46 -5.82 0.42
CA TRP A 541 16.65 -4.76 -0.19
C TRP A 541 15.28 -5.27 -0.66
N VAL A 542 14.22 -4.61 -0.18
CA VAL A 542 12.81 -4.84 -0.49
C VAL A 542 12.20 -3.53 -1.02
N PRO A 543 12.29 -3.27 -2.33
CA PRO A 543 11.65 -2.10 -2.94
C PRO A 543 10.13 -2.29 -2.96
N VAL A 544 9.41 -1.24 -2.56
CA VAL A 544 7.95 -1.22 -2.46
C VAL A 544 7.39 -0.12 -3.36
N GLN A 545 6.49 -0.50 -4.26
CA GLN A 545 5.75 0.41 -5.14
C GLN A 545 4.29 -0.01 -5.24
N ASP A 546 3.37 0.96 -5.24
CA ASP A 546 1.93 0.70 -5.38
C ASP A 546 1.55 0.25 -6.81
N LEU A 547 2.27 0.77 -7.82
CA LEU A 547 2.05 0.48 -9.23
C LEU A 547 3.40 0.33 -9.94
N TRP A 548 3.70 -0.90 -10.39
CA TRP A 548 4.90 -1.16 -11.19
C TRP A 548 4.68 -0.81 -12.66
N THR A 549 5.70 -0.26 -13.29
CA THR A 549 5.74 0.06 -14.73
C THR A 549 7.12 -0.29 -15.28
N ASP A 550 7.29 -0.30 -16.59
CA ASP A 550 8.56 -0.72 -17.19
C ASP A 550 9.68 0.31 -16.97
N ALA A 551 9.33 1.55 -16.64
CA ALA A 551 10.27 2.56 -16.13
C ALA A 551 10.76 2.24 -14.70
N HIS A 552 9.87 1.72 -13.83
CA HIS A 552 10.24 1.25 -12.50
C HIS A 552 11.17 0.03 -12.57
N ASP A 553 10.96 -0.90 -13.51
CA ASP A 553 11.85 -2.06 -13.71
C ASP A 553 13.26 -1.61 -14.15
N ALA A 554 13.35 -0.66 -15.09
CA ALA A 554 14.61 -0.09 -15.53
C ALA A 554 15.34 0.65 -14.39
N LYS A 555 14.60 1.38 -13.54
CA LYS A 555 15.14 2.04 -12.34
C LYS A 555 15.60 1.02 -11.28
N PHE A 556 14.82 -0.04 -11.05
CA PHE A 556 15.15 -1.12 -10.11
C PHE A 556 16.46 -1.82 -10.50
N GLU A 557 16.62 -2.24 -11.77
CA GLU A 557 17.86 -2.89 -12.20
C GLU A 557 19.06 -1.91 -12.22
N SER A 558 18.83 -0.62 -12.51
CA SER A 558 19.87 0.42 -12.40
C SER A 558 20.38 0.62 -10.97
N LEU A 559 19.48 0.65 -9.98
CA LEU A 559 19.84 0.72 -8.55
C LEU A 559 20.52 -0.56 -8.08
N HIS A 560 20.01 -1.72 -8.48
CA HIS A 560 20.53 -3.04 -8.15
C HIS A 560 21.95 -3.27 -8.68
N PHE A 561 22.32 -2.66 -9.82
CA PHE A 561 23.60 -2.92 -10.50
C PHE A 561 24.84 -2.78 -9.59
N ASN A 562 24.83 -1.87 -8.61
CA ASN A 562 25.95 -1.66 -7.68
C ASN A 562 25.82 -2.43 -6.35
N MET A 563 24.68 -3.05 -6.06
CA MET A 563 24.42 -3.66 -4.75
C MET A 563 25.17 -4.98 -4.56
N LYS A 564 25.95 -5.07 -3.48
CA LYS A 564 26.75 -6.26 -3.12
C LYS A 564 25.99 -7.25 -2.23
N TRP A 565 24.96 -6.77 -1.54
CA TRP A 565 24.10 -7.51 -0.62
C TRP A 565 22.94 -8.23 -1.35
N TYR A 566 21.89 -8.64 -0.64
CA TYR A 566 20.76 -9.36 -1.23
C TYR A 566 19.64 -8.43 -1.68
N VAL A 567 18.98 -8.77 -2.79
CA VAL A 567 17.88 -8.00 -3.37
C VAL A 567 16.70 -8.92 -3.64
N LEU A 568 15.48 -8.46 -3.37
CA LEU A 568 14.26 -9.24 -3.63
C LEU A 568 14.10 -9.61 -5.11
N GLY A 569 13.82 -10.89 -5.40
CA GLY A 569 13.89 -11.43 -6.76
C GLY A 569 12.81 -10.95 -7.75
N GLU A 570 11.56 -10.82 -7.29
CA GLU A 570 10.41 -10.40 -8.11
C GLU A 570 9.50 -9.43 -7.34
N PRO A 571 9.94 -8.19 -7.04
CA PRO A 571 9.19 -7.28 -6.16
C PRO A 571 7.80 -6.92 -6.70
N ARG A 572 7.56 -7.02 -8.02
CA ARG A 572 6.23 -6.97 -8.67
C ARG A 572 5.20 -7.95 -8.07
N LYS A 573 5.62 -9.03 -7.39
CA LYS A 573 4.73 -10.07 -6.83
C LYS A 573 4.45 -9.92 -5.33
N LEU A 574 5.03 -8.91 -4.66
CA LEU A 574 4.85 -8.66 -3.23
C LEU A 574 3.36 -8.41 -2.90
N ARG A 575 2.79 -9.16 -1.95
CA ARG A 575 1.34 -9.08 -1.66
C ARG A 575 0.94 -7.76 -1.00
N ARG A 576 -0.29 -7.29 -1.30
CA ARG A 576 -0.90 -6.10 -0.67
C ARG A 576 -0.83 -6.15 0.87
N ALA A 577 -1.07 -7.31 1.48
CA ALA A 577 -0.96 -7.49 2.93
C ALA A 577 0.44 -7.21 3.49
N ALA A 578 1.50 -7.62 2.77
CA ALA A 578 2.88 -7.34 3.16
C ALA A 578 3.25 -5.86 2.99
N VAL A 579 2.83 -5.22 1.89
CA VAL A 579 2.98 -3.77 1.69
C VAL A 579 2.27 -2.98 2.78
N ARG A 580 1.02 -3.36 3.10
CA ARG A 580 0.23 -2.76 4.18
C ARG A 580 0.89 -2.96 5.54
N PHE A 581 1.41 -4.14 5.83
CA PHE A 581 2.14 -4.43 7.07
C PHE A 581 3.39 -3.54 7.20
N MET A 582 4.22 -3.41 6.15
CA MET A 582 5.37 -2.50 6.17
C MET A 582 4.97 -1.04 6.42
N ARG A 583 3.85 -0.58 5.82
CA ARG A 583 3.37 0.81 5.96
C ARG A 583 2.72 1.11 7.31
N GLU A 584 1.80 0.25 7.76
CA GLU A 584 1.02 0.47 8.99
C GLU A 584 1.76 0.03 10.26
N TRP A 585 2.46 -1.11 10.22
CA TRP A 585 3.08 -1.72 11.42
C TRP A 585 4.55 -1.31 11.60
N TRP A 586 5.32 -1.25 10.52
CA TRP A 586 6.71 -0.76 10.57
C TRP A 586 6.86 0.73 10.23
N GLY A 587 5.77 1.40 9.81
CA GLY A 587 5.74 2.85 9.62
C GLY A 587 6.36 3.35 8.31
N PHE A 588 6.59 2.48 7.32
CA PHE A 588 7.08 2.86 6.01
C PHE A 588 6.10 3.86 5.33
N LYS A 589 6.62 4.93 4.75
CA LYS A 589 5.83 5.94 4.01
C LYS A 589 6.56 6.34 2.73
N ASN A 590 7.26 7.48 2.78
CA ASN A 590 7.97 8.10 1.65
C ASN A 590 9.47 8.32 1.95
N ARG A 591 9.93 7.98 3.16
CA ARG A 591 11.36 7.80 3.48
C ARG A 591 11.61 6.30 3.60
N SER A 592 12.82 5.87 3.23
CA SER A 592 13.25 4.49 3.44
C SER A 592 13.33 4.16 4.95
N ILE A 593 13.16 2.88 5.29
CA ILE A 593 13.35 2.37 6.66
C ILE A 593 14.26 1.15 6.63
N LEU A 594 15.04 0.97 7.71
CA LEU A 594 15.98 -0.13 7.86
C LEU A 594 15.55 -0.99 9.05
N VAL A 595 14.71 -2.00 8.83
CA VAL A 595 14.21 -2.88 9.90
C VAL A 595 15.29 -3.89 10.27
N ALA A 596 15.71 -3.91 11.54
CA ALA A 596 16.72 -4.82 12.05
C ALA A 596 16.08 -6.07 12.67
N LEU A 597 16.47 -7.25 12.18
CA LEU A 597 16.03 -8.56 12.67
C LEU A 597 17.18 -9.34 13.32
N ASP A 598 16.88 -10.07 14.40
CA ASP A 598 17.80 -11.04 15.00
C ASP A 598 17.80 -12.38 14.22
N PRO A 599 18.71 -13.34 14.56
CA PRO A 599 18.76 -14.66 13.92
C PRO A 599 17.48 -15.51 14.05
N LYS A 600 16.50 -15.09 14.86
CA LYS A 600 15.18 -15.71 15.08
C LYS A 600 14.04 -14.87 14.49
N GLY A 601 14.37 -13.88 13.66
CA GLY A 601 13.41 -12.98 13.02
C GLY A 601 12.66 -12.04 13.95
N GLN A 602 13.12 -11.84 15.19
CA GLN A 602 12.55 -10.86 16.10
C GLN A 602 13.00 -9.45 15.72
N VAL A 603 12.08 -8.49 15.77
CA VAL A 603 12.35 -7.09 15.40
C VAL A 603 13.14 -6.40 16.51
N MET A 604 14.41 -6.09 16.22
CA MET A 604 15.33 -5.37 17.12
C MET A 604 15.10 -3.86 17.07
N SER A 605 14.77 -3.34 15.87
CA SER A 605 14.26 -1.99 15.62
C SER A 605 13.46 -1.95 14.31
N THR A 606 12.38 -1.17 14.28
CA THR A 606 11.60 -0.92 13.05
C THR A 606 12.24 0.13 12.14
N ASN A 607 13.18 0.94 12.64
CA ASN A 607 14.04 1.75 11.81
C ASN A 607 15.39 2.02 12.49
N ALA A 608 16.42 1.32 12.02
CA ALA A 608 17.80 1.44 12.49
C ALA A 608 18.54 2.64 11.87
N PHE A 609 18.02 3.28 10.81
CA PHE A 609 18.73 4.37 10.12
C PHE A 609 19.22 5.50 11.05
N PRO A 610 18.44 6.01 12.01
CA PRO A 610 18.95 7.03 12.92
C PRO A 610 20.18 6.57 13.71
N MET A 611 20.23 5.31 14.13
CA MET A 611 21.40 4.76 14.84
C MET A 611 22.61 4.59 13.90
N VAL A 612 22.38 4.13 12.66
CA VAL A 612 23.42 4.00 11.63
C VAL A 612 24.02 5.36 11.28
N TRP A 613 23.20 6.40 11.15
CA TRP A 613 23.67 7.75 10.83
C TRP A 613 24.44 8.40 11.99
N ILE A 614 24.06 8.15 13.25
CA ILE A 614 24.77 8.73 14.42
C ILE A 614 26.08 7.99 14.72
N TRP A 615 26.05 6.66 14.84
CA TRP A 615 27.15 5.83 15.38
C TRP A 615 27.66 4.71 14.46
N GLN A 616 27.17 4.61 13.22
CA GLN A 616 27.66 3.67 12.21
C GLN A 616 27.72 2.21 12.72
N THR A 617 28.91 1.60 12.80
CA THR A 617 29.13 0.23 13.30
C THR A 617 28.86 0.06 14.80
N PHE A 618 29.14 1.09 15.61
CA PHE A 618 29.01 1.04 17.07
C PHE A 618 27.56 0.98 17.56
N ALA A 619 26.61 1.23 16.65
CA ALA A 619 25.18 1.04 16.84
C ALA A 619 24.75 -0.43 17.00
N TYR A 620 25.61 -1.42 16.69
CA TYR A 620 25.31 -2.85 16.91
C TYR A 620 24.91 -3.13 18.37
N PRO A 621 23.81 -3.87 18.67
CA PRO A 621 22.91 -4.59 17.75
C PRO A 621 21.58 -3.88 17.44
N PHE A 622 21.56 -2.56 17.26
CA PHE A 622 20.40 -1.75 16.89
C PHE A 622 19.17 -1.86 17.80
N THR A 623 19.36 -2.24 19.07
CA THR A 623 18.26 -2.31 20.05
C THR A 623 18.08 -0.98 20.78
N THR A 624 16.87 -0.75 21.32
CA THR A 624 16.58 0.40 22.19
C THR A 624 17.43 0.41 23.47
N SER A 625 17.97 -0.75 23.90
CA SER A 625 18.96 -0.78 25.00
C SER A 625 20.29 -0.19 24.54
N ARG A 626 20.85 -0.66 23.42
CA ARG A 626 22.11 -0.12 22.89
C ARG A 626 21.99 1.36 22.53
N GLU A 627 20.85 1.81 22.00
CA GLU A 627 20.55 3.22 21.79
C GLU A 627 20.64 4.04 23.09
N HIS A 628 20.14 3.51 24.20
CA HIS A 628 20.27 4.14 25.52
C HIS A 628 21.72 4.13 26.03
N ASP A 629 22.42 3.00 25.89
CA ASP A 629 23.80 2.84 26.35
C ASP A 629 24.73 3.83 25.61
N LEU A 630 24.63 3.92 24.29
CA LEU A 630 25.38 4.87 23.44
C LEU A 630 25.14 6.33 23.82
N TRP A 631 23.91 6.72 24.16
CA TRP A 631 23.60 8.07 24.64
C TRP A 631 24.06 8.34 26.09
N SER A 632 24.47 7.31 26.84
CA SER A 632 25.13 7.45 28.15
C SER A 632 26.65 7.39 28.07
N GLU A 633 27.20 6.76 27.03
CA GLU A 633 28.63 6.74 26.68
C GLU A 633 29.11 8.07 26.07
N GLN A 634 28.20 8.91 25.57
CA GLN A 634 28.51 10.04 24.69
C GLN A 634 28.25 11.42 25.31
N GLU A 635 29.29 12.25 25.36
CA GLU A 635 29.18 13.68 25.66
C GLU A 635 28.73 14.49 24.43
N TRP A 636 27.94 15.55 24.65
CA TRP A 636 27.51 16.47 23.60
C TRP A 636 28.53 17.59 23.40
N ASN A 637 29.41 17.40 22.41
CA ASN A 637 30.49 18.31 22.06
C ASN A 637 30.62 18.43 20.53
N LEU A 638 31.53 19.29 20.05
CA LEU A 638 31.69 19.52 18.61
C LEU A 638 32.25 18.30 17.87
N GLU A 639 33.16 17.54 18.50
CA GLU A 639 33.73 16.31 17.94
C GLU A 639 32.63 15.30 17.57
N PHE A 640 31.70 15.04 18.50
CA PHE A 640 30.53 14.19 18.26
C PHE A 640 29.61 14.72 17.16
N LEU A 641 29.42 16.05 17.07
CA LEU A 641 28.57 16.67 16.06
C LEU A 641 29.14 16.50 14.64
N ILE A 642 30.46 16.60 14.45
CA ILE A 642 31.10 16.50 13.14
C ILE A 642 31.67 15.11 12.80
N ASP A 643 31.69 14.15 13.72
CA ASP A 643 32.17 12.79 13.43
C ASP A 643 31.44 12.15 12.23
N GLY A 644 32.21 11.47 11.39
CA GLY A 644 31.77 10.91 10.11
C GLY A 644 31.42 11.93 9.02
N THR A 645 31.40 13.25 9.28
CA THR A 645 30.94 14.27 8.32
C THR A 645 32.04 15.22 7.82
N ASP A 646 32.95 15.68 8.68
CA ASP A 646 34.10 16.50 8.25
C ASP A 646 35.44 16.06 8.89
N PRO A 647 36.17 15.15 8.21
CA PRO A 647 37.50 14.71 8.63
C PRO A 647 38.60 15.78 8.58
N HIS A 648 38.41 16.92 7.89
CA HIS A 648 39.37 18.01 7.95
C HIS A 648 39.21 18.78 9.26
N SER A 649 37.98 19.16 9.58
CA SER A 649 37.66 19.93 10.79
C SER A 649 37.94 19.14 12.08
N LEU A 650 37.76 17.81 12.09
CA LEU A 650 38.22 16.95 13.18
C LEU A 650 39.73 17.07 13.43
N ASN A 651 40.56 17.04 12.38
CA ASN A 651 42.01 17.20 12.53
C ASN A 651 42.36 18.59 13.06
N GLN A 652 41.71 19.66 12.57
CA GLN A 652 41.92 21.02 13.07
C GLN A 652 41.48 21.18 14.54
N LEU A 653 40.44 20.45 14.97
CA LEU A 653 39.99 20.40 16.36
C LEU A 653 41.04 19.74 17.27
N VAL A 654 41.66 18.65 16.82
CA VAL A 654 42.77 17.95 17.53
C VAL A 654 44.04 18.80 17.59
N GLU A 655 44.30 19.63 16.57
CA GLU A 655 45.35 20.67 16.61
C GLU A 655 45.04 21.82 17.61
N GLY A 656 43.90 21.78 18.31
CA GLY A 656 43.54 22.73 19.36
C GLY A 656 43.03 24.09 18.86
N LYS A 657 42.65 24.18 17.58
CA LYS A 657 42.07 25.39 16.98
C LYS A 657 40.61 25.57 17.37
N TYR A 658 40.14 26.82 17.32
CA TYR A 658 38.70 27.09 17.35
C TYR A 658 38.11 26.70 16.00
N ILE A 659 36.95 26.03 16.00
CA ILE A 659 36.24 25.66 14.79
C ILE A 659 34.89 26.37 14.80
N CYS A 660 34.58 27.12 13.75
CA CYS A 660 33.27 27.76 13.55
C CYS A 660 32.53 27.11 12.38
N LEU A 661 31.56 26.25 12.69
CA LEU A 661 30.55 25.82 11.72
C LEU A 661 29.62 26.98 11.42
N TYR A 662 29.27 27.21 10.15
CA TYR A 662 28.32 28.24 9.78
C TYR A 662 27.56 27.91 8.50
N GLY A 663 26.44 28.61 8.30
CA GLY A 663 25.53 28.34 7.19
C GLY A 663 24.60 29.49 6.88
N GLY A 664 23.90 29.41 5.75
CA GLY A 664 23.06 30.46 5.20
C GLY A 664 23.16 30.55 3.67
N GLU A 665 22.30 31.35 3.04
CA GLU A 665 22.23 31.52 1.59
C GLU A 665 22.57 32.95 1.10
N ASP A 666 22.63 33.94 1.99
CA ASP A 666 23.10 35.28 1.61
C ASP A 666 24.64 35.31 1.54
N MET A 667 25.17 35.31 0.32
CA MET A 667 26.60 35.43 0.04
C MET A 667 27.22 36.72 0.59
N GLN A 668 26.45 37.81 0.68
CA GLN A 668 26.94 39.09 1.23
C GLN A 668 27.05 39.04 2.76
N TRP A 669 26.08 38.43 3.44
CA TRP A 669 26.23 38.06 4.86
C TRP A 669 27.43 37.13 5.07
N ILE A 670 27.65 36.12 4.23
CA ILE A 670 28.79 35.19 4.33
C ILE A 670 30.14 35.91 4.24
N ARG A 671 30.32 36.82 3.27
CA ARG A 671 31.54 37.66 3.16
C ARG A 671 31.75 38.53 4.40
N ASN A 672 30.69 39.17 4.88
CA ASN A 672 30.76 40.04 6.06
C ASN A 672 31.07 39.24 7.33
N PHE A 673 30.44 38.09 7.54
CA PHE A 673 30.61 37.21 8.70
C PHE A 673 32.02 36.62 8.77
N THR A 674 32.53 36.09 7.65
CA THR A 674 33.91 35.56 7.59
C THR A 674 34.97 36.64 7.75
N SER A 675 34.71 37.87 7.25
CA SER A 675 35.58 39.04 7.48
C SER A 675 35.59 39.49 8.96
N LEU A 676 34.41 39.59 9.59
CA LEU A 676 34.28 39.90 11.02
C LEU A 676 35.03 38.88 11.89
N TRP A 677 34.85 37.58 11.62
CA TRP A 677 35.55 36.51 12.32
C TRP A 677 37.07 36.60 12.20
N ARG A 678 37.60 36.91 11.01
CA ARG A 678 39.05 37.12 10.81
C ARG A 678 39.57 38.32 11.60
N SER A 679 38.79 39.40 11.70
CA SER A 679 39.13 40.57 12.51
C SER A 679 39.17 40.23 14.01
N VAL A 680 38.11 39.58 14.52
CA VAL A 680 38.00 39.14 15.91
C VAL A 680 39.09 38.13 16.27
N ALA A 681 39.36 37.16 15.41
CA ALA A 681 40.39 36.15 15.66
C ALA A 681 41.80 36.76 15.74
N LYS A 682 42.10 37.74 14.88
CA LYS A 682 43.35 38.51 14.91
C LYS A 682 43.45 39.39 16.16
N ALA A 683 42.36 40.03 16.60
CA ALA A 683 42.34 40.87 17.79
C ALA A 683 42.50 40.05 19.08
N ALA A 684 41.77 38.92 19.21
CA ALA A 684 41.85 38.00 20.34
C ALA A 684 43.10 37.08 20.31
N ASN A 685 43.93 37.16 19.25
CA ASN A 685 45.09 36.29 19.03
C ASN A 685 44.76 34.79 19.10
N ILE A 686 43.66 34.38 18.45
CA ILE A 686 43.23 32.97 18.35
C ILE A 686 43.37 32.43 16.93
N GLN A 687 43.64 31.14 16.80
CA GLN A 687 43.56 30.42 15.54
C GLN A 687 42.15 29.86 15.37
N ILE A 688 41.47 30.24 14.28
CA ILE A 688 40.12 29.79 13.96
C ILE A 688 40.10 29.18 12.56
N GLU A 689 39.44 28.03 12.42
CA GLU A 689 39.01 27.49 11.13
C GLU A 689 37.50 27.73 10.97
N MET A 690 37.07 28.10 9.76
CA MET A 690 35.67 28.38 9.46
C MET A 690 35.16 27.36 8.44
N VAL A 691 33.98 26.80 8.69
CA VAL A 691 33.48 25.64 7.94
C VAL A 691 32.06 25.91 7.47
N TYR A 692 31.87 26.03 6.15
CA TYR A 692 30.54 26.16 5.57
C TYR A 692 29.85 24.80 5.48
N VAL A 693 28.80 24.63 6.29
CA VAL A 693 27.94 23.44 6.37
C VAL A 693 26.53 23.67 5.79
N GLY A 694 26.36 24.76 5.03
CA GLY A 694 25.14 25.04 4.27
C GLY A 694 23.88 25.23 5.12
N LYS A 695 22.74 24.75 4.60
CA LYS A 695 21.47 24.67 5.33
C LYS A 695 20.81 23.31 5.13
N ARG A 696 19.77 23.03 5.90
CA ARG A 696 18.96 21.82 5.79
C ARG A 696 18.26 21.76 4.43
N ASN A 697 18.10 20.55 3.90
CA ASN A 697 17.58 20.29 2.55
C ASN A 697 18.31 21.12 1.47
N PRO A 698 19.61 20.86 1.23
CA PRO A 698 20.40 21.63 0.26
C PRO A 698 19.83 21.51 -1.15
N LYS A 699 19.41 22.65 -1.72
CA LYS A 699 19.02 22.80 -3.12
C LYS A 699 20.23 23.17 -3.99
N ASN A 700 20.09 23.01 -5.31
CA ASN A 700 21.10 23.38 -6.31
C ASN A 700 21.65 24.81 -6.16
N GLY A 701 20.85 25.75 -5.63
CA GLY A 701 21.26 27.13 -5.34
C GLY A 701 22.40 27.28 -4.32
N ILE A 702 22.74 26.24 -3.56
CA ILE A 702 23.88 26.26 -2.62
C ILE A 702 25.21 25.98 -3.35
N GLN A 703 25.22 25.27 -4.48
CA GLN A 703 26.47 24.96 -5.19
C GLN A 703 27.23 26.21 -5.69
N PRO A 704 26.58 27.26 -6.24
CA PRO A 704 27.23 28.54 -6.52
C PRO A 704 27.87 29.20 -5.29
N ILE A 705 27.26 29.06 -4.11
CA ILE A 705 27.77 29.62 -2.85
C ILE A 705 29.05 28.89 -2.42
N ILE A 706 29.04 27.55 -2.48
CA ILE A 706 30.23 26.72 -2.22
C ILE A 706 31.38 27.10 -3.16
N ASN A 707 31.08 27.28 -4.45
CA ASN A 707 32.08 27.68 -5.45
C ASN A 707 32.66 29.06 -5.13
N THR A 708 31.80 30.06 -4.88
CA THR A 708 32.22 31.44 -4.54
C THR A 708 33.07 31.47 -3.27
N ILE A 709 32.71 30.70 -2.24
CA ILE A 709 33.50 30.58 -0.99
C ILE A 709 34.91 30.05 -1.27
N ARG A 710 35.04 29.05 -2.15
CA ARG A 710 36.34 28.47 -2.55
C ARG A 710 37.16 29.44 -3.41
N GLU A 711 36.53 30.11 -4.37
CA GLU A 711 37.17 31.09 -5.25
C GLU A 711 37.70 32.30 -4.47
N GLU A 712 36.88 32.87 -3.57
CA GLU A 712 37.27 33.98 -2.70
C GLU A 712 38.10 33.54 -1.48
N ASN A 713 38.35 32.23 -1.31
CA ASN A 713 39.06 31.62 -0.19
C ASN A 713 38.55 32.16 1.18
N LEU A 714 37.23 32.13 1.40
CA LEU A 714 36.63 32.67 2.63
C LEU A 714 36.75 31.71 3.84
N SER A 715 36.69 30.41 3.59
CA SER A 715 36.56 29.35 4.59
C SER A 715 36.75 27.97 3.96
N HIS A 716 36.91 26.93 4.78
CA HIS A 716 36.72 25.54 4.37
C HIS A 716 35.24 25.26 4.08
N THR A 717 34.98 24.28 3.21
CA THR A 717 33.62 23.86 2.84
C THR A 717 33.51 22.35 2.79
N LEU A 718 32.34 21.81 3.18
CA LEU A 718 32.02 20.41 2.87
C LEU A 718 32.15 20.19 1.34
N PRO A 719 32.64 19.02 0.90
CA PRO A 719 33.11 18.84 -0.49
C PRO A 719 32.00 18.99 -1.54
N ASP A 720 30.77 18.61 -1.20
CA ASP A 720 29.62 18.53 -2.09
C ASP A 720 28.28 18.72 -1.33
N LEU A 721 27.17 18.76 -2.08
CA LEU A 721 25.81 18.84 -1.52
C LEU A 721 25.38 17.58 -0.77
N PHE A 722 26.02 16.43 -1.01
CA PHE A 722 25.70 15.17 -0.35
C PHE A 722 26.18 15.19 1.11
N GLN A 723 27.41 15.65 1.38
CA GLN A 723 27.92 15.77 2.75
C GLN A 723 27.16 16.82 3.56
N ILE A 724 26.71 17.92 2.94
CA ILE A 724 25.79 18.87 3.58
C ILE A 724 24.47 18.17 3.94
N TRP A 725 23.87 17.41 3.02
CA TRP A 725 22.67 16.64 3.30
C TRP A 725 22.89 15.60 4.42
N PHE A 726 24.03 14.91 4.43
CA PHE A 726 24.32 13.89 5.44
C PHE A 726 24.52 14.50 6.84
N PHE A 727 25.26 15.62 6.95
CA PHE A 727 25.37 16.37 8.21
C PHE A 727 23.99 16.72 8.78
N TRP A 728 23.11 17.33 7.99
CA TRP A 728 21.77 17.69 8.47
C TRP A 728 20.88 16.46 8.76
N THR A 729 21.02 15.37 7.98
CA THR A 729 20.30 14.11 8.22
C THR A 729 20.77 13.39 9.48
N ARG A 730 22.06 13.50 9.82
CA ARG A 730 22.62 13.01 11.08
C ARG A 730 22.11 13.82 12.28
N VAL A 731 21.97 15.14 12.16
CA VAL A 731 21.33 15.97 13.21
C VAL A 731 19.82 15.69 13.34
N GLU A 732 19.09 15.46 12.23
CA GLU A 732 17.70 14.95 12.28
C GLU A 732 17.64 13.61 13.03
N SER A 733 18.59 12.72 12.78
CA SER A 733 18.66 11.39 13.42
C SER A 733 18.90 11.48 14.91
N MET A 734 19.81 12.36 15.36
CA MET A 734 20.06 12.62 16.78
C MET A 734 18.77 13.07 17.50
N TRP A 735 17.97 13.92 16.85
CA TRP A 735 16.68 14.37 17.36
C TRP A 735 15.66 13.23 17.45
N GLU A 736 15.47 12.45 16.38
CA GLU A 736 14.55 11.30 16.36
C GLU A 736 14.90 10.27 17.44
N SER A 737 16.20 9.99 17.60
CA SER A 737 16.75 9.05 18.60
C SER A 737 16.47 9.50 20.04
N LYS A 738 16.88 10.73 20.39
CA LYS A 738 16.60 11.32 21.72
C LYS A 738 15.10 11.37 22.03
N GLN A 739 14.29 11.78 21.06
CA GLN A 739 12.84 11.90 21.24
C GLN A 739 12.16 10.53 21.42
N ARG A 740 12.69 9.47 20.80
CA ARG A 740 12.25 8.07 21.02
C ARG A 740 12.59 7.60 22.44
N MET A 741 13.82 7.84 22.91
CA MET A 741 14.26 7.47 24.27
C MET A 741 13.41 8.12 25.36
N LEU A 742 13.20 9.44 25.31
CA LEU A 742 12.45 10.17 26.33
C LEU A 742 10.99 9.71 26.41
N ARG A 743 10.37 9.35 25.26
CA ARG A 743 9.04 8.71 25.22
C ARG A 743 9.06 7.31 25.86
N ALA A 744 10.07 6.50 25.57
CA ALA A 744 10.22 5.16 26.15
C ALA A 744 10.46 5.17 27.67
N GLN A 745 11.12 6.21 28.19
CA GLN A 745 11.28 6.45 29.64
C GLN A 745 9.94 6.90 30.26
N ARG A 746 9.26 7.89 29.68
CA ARG A 746 7.93 8.37 30.16
C ARG A 746 6.90 7.24 30.25
N THR A 747 6.92 6.28 29.32
CA THR A 747 6.00 5.13 29.30
C THR A 747 6.31 4.07 30.40
N LYS A 748 7.46 4.17 31.10
CA LYS A 748 7.93 3.19 32.10
C LYS A 748 7.86 3.67 33.57
N GLY A 749 7.56 4.94 33.84
CA GLY A 749 7.27 5.42 35.20
C GLY A 749 5.89 4.90 35.66
N ARG A 750 5.75 4.05 36.69
CA ARG A 750 6.07 4.27 38.12
C ARG A 750 5.64 5.65 38.62
N GLN A 751 4.65 5.66 39.50
CA GLN A 751 4.22 6.85 40.25
C GLN A 751 5.37 7.35 41.14
N GLY A 752 5.62 8.66 41.10
CA GLY A 752 6.50 9.33 42.06
C GLY A 752 7.98 9.37 41.70
N PHE A 753 8.34 10.10 40.64
CA PHE A 753 9.58 10.89 40.63
C PHE A 753 9.29 12.34 40.23
N LYS A 754 10.26 13.23 40.46
CA LYS A 754 10.08 14.69 40.50
C LYS A 754 10.10 15.34 39.11
N GLU A 755 10.07 16.68 39.11
CA GLU A 755 10.07 17.60 37.97
C GLU A 755 10.92 17.14 36.78
N GLU A 756 10.47 17.47 35.57
CA GLU A 756 11.12 17.07 34.32
C GLU A 756 12.56 17.59 34.23
N GLU A 757 13.53 16.70 34.42
CA GLU A 757 14.94 16.97 34.17
C GLU A 757 15.14 17.13 32.66
N LYS A 758 15.17 18.40 32.20
CA LYS A 758 15.09 18.74 30.78
C LYS A 758 16.40 18.40 30.08
N ASP A 759 16.39 17.37 29.23
CA ASP A 759 17.53 16.95 28.41
C ASP A 759 18.12 18.16 27.66
N LEU A 760 19.35 18.53 28.03
CA LEU A 760 20.06 19.68 27.46
C LEU A 760 20.54 19.38 26.03
N VAL A 761 20.90 18.12 25.75
CA VAL A 761 21.35 17.67 24.42
C VAL A 761 20.22 17.81 23.41
N LEU A 762 18.99 17.44 23.78
CA LEU A 762 17.82 17.64 22.93
C LEU A 762 17.56 19.14 22.63
N GLN A 763 17.76 20.02 23.60
CA GLN A 763 17.59 21.47 23.40
C GLN A 763 18.60 22.02 22.40
N GLU A 764 19.86 21.61 22.50
CA GLU A 764 20.91 21.99 21.55
C GLU A 764 20.63 21.48 20.13
N ILE A 765 20.20 20.22 20.00
CA ILE A 765 19.81 19.65 18.70
C ILE A 765 18.61 20.40 18.09
N VAL A 766 17.56 20.69 18.87
CA VAL A 766 16.38 21.43 18.38
C VAL A 766 16.76 22.85 17.94
N ALA A 767 17.65 23.52 18.66
CA ALA A 767 18.14 24.85 18.28
C ALA A 767 18.95 24.80 16.97
N LEU A 768 19.85 23.82 16.81
CA LEU A 768 20.64 23.64 15.59
C LEU A 768 19.73 23.35 14.37
N LEU A 769 18.73 22.47 14.52
CA LEU A 769 17.71 22.22 13.49
C LEU A 769 16.86 23.46 13.18
N GLY A 770 16.66 24.35 14.14
CA GLY A 770 16.03 25.66 13.97
C GLY A 770 16.91 26.70 13.26
N PHE A 771 18.22 26.53 13.27
CA PHE A 771 19.18 27.36 12.53
C PHE A 771 19.33 26.94 11.06
N GLY A 772 19.20 25.64 10.77
CA GLY A 772 19.25 25.11 9.39
C GLY A 772 18.04 25.46 8.51
N GLY A 773 17.08 26.26 8.99
CA GLY A 773 15.86 26.65 8.28
C GLY A 773 16.00 27.87 7.36
N GLU A 774 14.89 28.58 7.15
CA GLU A 774 14.84 29.84 6.39
C GLU A 774 15.24 31.02 7.30
N GLY A 775 16.30 31.77 6.94
CA GLY A 775 16.71 32.97 7.68
C GLY A 775 18.12 33.49 7.35
N ASP A 776 18.52 34.55 8.05
CA ASP A 776 19.71 35.38 7.82
C ASP A 776 21.04 34.72 8.28
N GLY A 777 21.23 33.46 7.90
CA GLY A 777 22.39 32.64 8.28
C GLY A 777 22.44 32.25 9.76
N TRP A 778 23.49 31.51 10.13
CA TRP A 778 23.76 31.03 11.48
C TRP A 778 25.23 30.65 11.68
N GLY A 779 25.66 30.54 12.94
CA GLY A 779 26.97 30.00 13.30
C GLY A 779 26.97 29.25 14.63
N LEU A 780 27.93 28.34 14.80
CA LEU A 780 28.29 27.63 16.02
C LEU A 780 29.82 27.56 16.10
N VAL A 781 30.41 28.01 17.21
CA VAL A 781 31.85 27.98 17.46
C VAL A 781 32.17 27.21 18.74
N SER A 782 33.24 26.42 18.70
CA SER A 782 33.76 25.66 19.86
C SER A 782 35.26 25.38 19.67
N LYS A 783 35.87 24.66 20.61
CA LYS A 783 37.27 24.24 20.63
C LYS A 783 37.40 22.94 21.43
N THR A 784 37.93 21.88 20.84
CA THR A 784 38.00 20.55 21.49
C THR A 784 36.66 20.16 22.14
N ALA A 785 36.63 19.93 23.46
CA ALA A 785 35.42 19.63 24.23
C ALA A 785 34.86 20.84 25.03
N ASP A 786 35.28 22.07 24.70
CA ASP A 786 34.77 23.29 25.33
C ASP A 786 33.31 23.61 24.90
N LEU A 787 32.67 24.51 25.65
CA LEU A 787 31.36 25.09 25.37
C LEU A 787 31.13 25.37 23.87
N MET A 788 30.03 24.83 23.32
CA MET A 788 29.55 25.21 21.99
C MET A 788 28.71 26.48 22.07
N VAL A 789 29.16 27.53 21.39
CA VAL A 789 28.53 28.87 21.40
C VAL A 789 27.84 29.10 20.06
N ARG A 790 26.53 29.30 20.07
CA ARG A 790 25.68 29.23 18.86
C ARG A 790 24.71 30.40 18.75
N ALA A 791 24.51 30.95 17.54
CA ALA A 791 23.55 32.03 17.31
C ALA A 791 23.09 32.14 15.84
N LYS A 792 21.91 32.77 15.64
CA LYS A 792 21.44 33.22 14.32
C LYS A 792 22.33 34.34 13.78
N GLY A 793 22.50 34.41 12.46
CA GLY A 793 23.56 35.20 11.81
C GLY A 793 23.54 36.69 12.11
N ASN A 794 22.37 37.33 12.20
CA ASN A 794 22.29 38.75 12.61
C ASN A 794 22.81 38.99 14.04
N LEU A 795 22.46 38.11 14.99
CA LEU A 795 22.90 38.21 16.37
C LEU A 795 24.40 37.90 16.49
N PHE A 796 24.87 36.89 15.75
CA PHE A 796 26.28 36.48 15.74
C PHE A 796 27.16 37.58 15.12
N SER A 797 26.85 38.06 13.91
CA SER A 797 27.57 39.16 13.27
C SER A 797 27.57 40.43 14.13
N LYS A 798 26.47 40.73 14.83
CA LYS A 798 26.41 41.84 15.78
C LYS A 798 27.38 41.63 16.95
N GLY A 799 27.34 40.49 17.63
CA GLY A 799 28.26 40.18 18.74
C GLY A 799 29.74 40.21 18.34
N LEU A 800 30.07 39.83 17.11
CA LEU A 800 31.43 39.95 16.56
C LEU A 800 31.81 41.41 16.23
N SER A 801 30.88 42.22 15.72
CA SER A 801 31.12 43.65 15.49
C SER A 801 31.28 44.46 16.78
N GLU A 802 30.74 43.95 17.89
CA GLU A 802 30.78 44.55 19.23
C GLU A 802 31.95 44.00 20.08
N PHE A 803 32.97 43.38 19.48
CA PHE A 803 34.12 42.77 20.17
C PHE A 803 34.71 43.63 21.29
N ASN A 804 34.91 44.93 21.02
CA ASN A 804 35.48 45.89 21.96
C ASN A 804 34.61 46.12 23.22
N GLU A 805 33.33 45.73 23.22
CA GLU A 805 32.47 45.79 24.42
C GLU A 805 32.75 44.63 25.39
N TRP A 806 33.23 43.49 24.91
CA TRP A 806 33.37 42.25 25.69
C TRP A 806 34.78 41.64 25.72
N GLU A 807 35.73 42.15 24.94
CA GLU A 807 37.13 41.68 24.93
C GLU A 807 37.78 41.70 26.33
N VAL A 808 37.37 42.67 27.16
CA VAL A 808 37.81 42.85 28.56
C VAL A 808 37.47 41.63 29.45
N ASN A 809 36.47 40.84 29.06
CA ASN A 809 36.05 39.63 29.78
C ASN A 809 36.78 38.35 29.32
N ILE A 810 37.57 38.40 28.24
CA ILE A 810 38.31 37.23 27.74
C ILE A 810 39.34 36.72 28.75
N PRO A 811 40.14 37.56 29.45
CA PRO A 811 41.11 37.09 30.44
C PRO A 811 40.50 36.45 31.70
N THR A 812 39.24 36.75 32.01
CA THR A 812 38.55 36.25 33.22
C THR A 812 37.65 35.06 32.95
N HIS A 813 36.97 35.01 31.80
CA HIS A 813 36.01 33.96 31.46
C HIS A 813 36.47 33.02 30.33
N GLY A 814 37.48 33.39 29.56
CA GLY A 814 37.88 32.70 28.33
C GLY A 814 37.00 33.11 27.13
N PHE A 815 37.55 32.98 25.92
CA PHE A 815 36.97 33.53 24.69
C PHE A 815 35.53 33.08 24.43
N LEU A 816 35.27 31.76 24.46
CA LEU A 816 33.96 31.19 24.18
C LEU A 816 32.90 31.67 25.17
N LYS A 817 33.21 31.67 26.47
CA LYS A 817 32.27 32.11 27.50
C LYS A 817 32.01 33.61 27.44
N ALA A 818 33.04 34.44 27.24
CA ALA A 818 32.86 35.89 27.08
C ALA A 818 31.96 36.24 25.88
N LEU A 819 32.17 35.57 24.73
CA LEU A 819 31.31 35.68 23.55
C LEU A 819 29.87 35.22 23.84
N ASN A 820 29.71 34.07 24.50
CA ASN A 820 28.41 33.52 24.85
C ASN A 820 27.62 34.45 25.78
N ASP A 821 28.25 34.93 26.84
CA ASP A 821 27.63 35.82 27.82
C ASP A 821 27.18 37.14 27.15
N HIS A 822 27.97 37.71 26.21
CA HIS A 822 27.58 38.87 25.42
C HIS A 822 26.40 38.59 24.47
N LEU A 823 26.43 37.46 23.76
CA LEU A 823 25.32 37.04 22.89
C LEU A 823 24.01 36.85 23.69
N LEU A 824 24.09 36.25 24.88
CA LEU A 824 22.96 36.09 25.79
C LEU A 824 22.40 37.45 26.27
N MET A 825 23.25 38.41 26.61
CA MET A 825 22.82 39.78 26.98
C MET A 825 22.15 40.54 25.82
N ARG A 826 22.45 40.18 24.56
CA ARG A 826 21.86 40.79 23.37
C ARG A 826 20.57 40.08 22.88
N LEU A 827 20.09 39.02 23.55
CA LEU A 827 18.84 38.34 23.20
C LEU A 827 17.60 39.23 23.47
N PRO A 828 16.69 39.44 22.48
CA PRO A 828 15.45 40.17 22.69
C PRO A 828 14.55 39.53 23.76
N GLN A 829 13.81 40.31 24.56
CA GLN A 829 12.88 39.74 25.56
C GLN A 829 11.84 38.76 24.97
N HIS A 830 11.52 38.89 23.68
CA HIS A 830 10.71 37.94 22.92
C HIS A 830 11.47 37.50 21.67
N HIS A 831 12.24 36.42 21.77
CA HIS A 831 12.91 35.77 20.66
C HIS A 831 12.40 34.32 20.54
N CYS A 832 11.93 33.93 19.36
CA CYS A 832 11.42 32.59 19.08
C CYS A 832 12.24 31.92 17.98
N THR A 833 12.42 30.60 18.08
CA THR A 833 12.93 29.78 17.00
C THR A 833 11.76 29.19 16.22
N ARG A 834 11.81 29.28 14.89
CA ARG A 834 10.87 28.56 14.01
C ARG A 834 11.47 27.19 13.75
N PHE A 835 10.83 26.16 14.30
CA PHE A 835 11.20 24.77 14.11
C PHE A 835 10.25 24.16 13.08
N MET A 836 10.80 23.49 12.06
CA MET A 836 10.01 22.82 11.02
C MET A 836 10.42 21.35 10.99
N LEU A 837 9.44 20.45 11.03
CA LEU A 837 9.63 19.01 10.87
C LEU A 837 8.90 18.55 9.61
N PRO A 838 9.54 17.74 8.74
CA PRO A 838 8.80 17.04 7.69
C PRO A 838 7.88 16.00 8.34
N GLU A 839 6.70 15.80 7.77
CA GLU A 839 5.71 14.83 8.27
C GLU A 839 6.21 13.36 8.20
N THR A 840 7.27 13.12 7.43
CA THR A 840 7.97 11.84 7.29
C THR A 840 8.93 11.51 8.43
N ALA A 841 9.18 12.40 9.40
CA ALA A 841 10.05 12.16 10.56
C ALA A 841 9.49 11.14 11.60
N GLY A 842 8.45 10.39 11.23
CA GLY A 842 7.78 9.34 12.00
C GLY A 842 6.99 9.80 13.24
N ILE A 843 7.52 10.74 14.00
CA ILE A 843 7.10 11.09 15.37
C ILE A 843 7.10 12.61 15.54
N ILE A 844 6.12 13.32 14.96
CA ILE A 844 5.90 14.73 15.30
C ILE A 844 5.43 14.80 16.77
N PRO A 845 6.01 15.66 17.63
CA PRO A 845 5.47 15.93 18.96
C PRO A 845 4.19 16.76 18.86
N ASP A 846 3.22 16.53 19.74
CA ASP A 846 2.03 17.39 19.81
C ASP A 846 2.31 18.72 20.54
N GLU A 847 3.31 18.71 21.42
CA GLU A 847 3.85 19.90 22.08
C GLU A 847 5.39 19.90 21.99
N VAL A 848 5.97 21.08 21.76
CA VAL A 848 7.42 21.35 21.75
C VAL A 848 7.64 22.66 22.51
N GLU A 849 8.56 22.71 23.47
CA GLU A 849 8.99 23.99 24.05
C GLU A 849 9.98 24.71 23.13
N CYS A 850 9.83 26.02 22.98
CA CYS A 850 10.84 26.86 22.36
C CYS A 850 12.11 26.88 23.24
N THR A 851 13.24 26.43 22.70
CA THR A 851 14.57 26.42 23.37
C THR A 851 14.95 27.77 23.97
N GLU A 852 14.51 28.82 23.30
CA GLU A 852 14.82 30.21 23.56
C GLU A 852 13.88 30.82 24.62
N CYS A 853 12.59 31.01 24.30
CA CYS A 853 11.63 31.72 25.16
C CYS A 853 10.80 30.82 26.09
N ARG A 854 11.02 29.49 26.07
CA ARG A 854 10.39 28.49 26.96
C ARG A 854 8.86 28.40 26.92
N ARG A 855 8.21 29.03 25.94
CA ARG A 855 6.79 28.85 25.64
C ARG A 855 6.58 27.62 24.76
N THR A 856 5.44 26.94 24.91
CA THR A 856 4.99 25.91 23.98
C THR A 856 4.84 26.51 22.58
N MET A 857 5.36 25.80 21.58
CA MET A 857 5.32 26.20 20.16
C MET A 857 4.02 25.74 19.52
N GLU A 858 3.43 26.60 18.68
CA GLU A 858 2.21 26.28 17.93
C GLU A 858 2.52 25.35 16.75
N LYS A 859 1.72 24.28 16.62
CA LYS A 859 1.86 23.24 15.59
C LYS A 859 1.19 23.69 14.29
N TYR A 860 2.00 24.14 13.33
CA TYR A 860 1.57 24.54 11.98
C TYR A 860 1.90 23.49 10.92
N TYR A 861 0.97 23.27 10.00
CA TYR A 861 1.21 22.48 8.77
C TYR A 861 1.69 23.39 7.65
N LEU A 862 2.81 23.07 7.02
CA LEU A 862 3.36 23.79 5.88
C LEU A 862 3.24 22.95 4.61
N TYR A 863 2.39 23.38 3.69
CA TYR A 863 2.33 22.82 2.33
C TYR A 863 3.41 23.49 1.47
N GLN A 864 4.49 22.76 1.19
CA GLN A 864 5.55 23.21 0.28
C GLN A 864 5.43 22.48 -1.05
N CYS A 865 5.30 23.24 -2.15
CA CYS A 865 5.22 22.67 -3.49
C CYS A 865 6.62 22.32 -4.02
N CYS A 866 6.72 21.22 -4.76
CA CYS A 866 7.92 20.84 -5.51
C CYS A 866 8.07 21.74 -6.74
N LEU A 867 8.60 22.95 -6.54
CA LEU A 867 9.34 23.66 -7.57
C LEU A 867 10.82 23.31 -7.42
N GLU A 868 11.45 23.03 -8.56
CA GLU A 868 12.75 22.35 -8.72
C GLU A 868 13.91 23.03 -7.97
#